data_AF-A0A0A2XCG2-F1
#
_entry.id   AF-A0A0A2XCG2-F1
#
_cell.length_a   1.000
_cell.length_b   1.000
_cell.length_c   1.000
_cell.angle_alpha   90.00
_cell.angle_beta   90.00
_cell.angle_gamma   90.00
#
_symmetry.space_group_name_H-M   'P 1'
#
loop_
_entity.id
_entity.type
_entity.pdbx_description
1 polymer ?
#
loop_
_entity_poly.entity_id
_entity_poly.type
_entity_poly.pdbx_seq_one_letter_code
_entity_poly.pdbx_strand_id
1 'polypeptide(L)'
;MSESTSLSELDRDNDGYLNTVEEDAGSNPDDNSSTPKTVAEDLYNEAKALLDSLNAEKATLSDGGFTKYEVADLRDKSSQLENLKQKALDAAEYVHKEDGKQDLIDKIEKLAFTVPDETNHSNTTWVGGTMLNGSMLGDEPVVLSTKLDSSFRGKDVKELAKTEQTIDISSDKLKDPDSNTPTLLDSDWKYTRPNGSGGGYTKYKVEGGKIIFQVDPEKAEVLDGNTNEVFTVESDDGSMLRYVVSLAGTSKKIDIANILIADNLSDLKTGNIPNGDHTNDKRFETITVKLNGDVDKETFVKLSVKNSAGEVVVSGVKNISNGSELTFDILSSKDLADGKYTFEATKVADSKGNTIANERVVKHEIVVDTVAPVIETSYEVDSHGKPFVNFYTDETALYIFDDNNKTNNKVSAWQSKVPMSTDTRFEAQEGHKYFFFDKAGNYSEVVVSIPKVLNRLTADMTTGTGPDNATKDADKAQGTSDSSQFKTTNGDDNIIIYKAANSGEEYAGFIDGGTGRGEKAITLDTAGGNDTIQARGIGGHTNINTGEGNDKIILDQGIIGYGPNSVYYGGMNGPQTINMGAGNDTLKVGKFSMWNNGESVNSFYKTTTRILMGDGNDVIDVAGTVWADSDNGEPYSNYINLGRGDDSLHIGGKLADTFNTGTNVVYASNVIDLGSGKDALTVDGAVEGNALILSDDASTITLNSKVTGLATFVLGSGEDVVTFKEAVSFGGGYYESISPVVNTYLENKKAGAPNQNWYAESASKLDKLDVLMKPFIDLGDGNNTLTFENTLANADIKSGNGNDTITISNTLSNSNIATGAGADHVFVENWNTATKIKVDLGDGNDTIEVSSLGRQNGNSPQIFQNVIDGGDGYDVFNTNKQEITLNMYAKDKVNTISLVNMEEINLNGTSMLHVGTSGGLKAITVDNKSQYSAEIFVNGHDKDIVNLERFQSDEHRWKLTNNNIKVQDHNGTYNEYTYTVDNQNTNIKLYLSTDIKTVHEIVI
;
A
#
# COMPACT_ATOMS: atom_id res chain seq x y z
N MET A 1 90.10 -75.07 49.15
CA MET A 1 88.95 -74.14 49.02
C MET A 1 89.57 -72.75 48.99
N SER A 2 90.33 -72.40 47.94
CA SER A 2 89.94 -71.70 46.69
C SER A 2 89.34 -70.32 47.01
N GLU A 3 90.00 -69.17 46.85
CA GLU A 3 91.19 -68.77 46.09
C GLU A 3 92.10 -67.89 46.97
N SER A 4 93.43 -67.91 46.76
CA SER A 4 94.33 -66.88 47.26
C SER A 4 94.65 -65.92 46.11
N THR A 5 93.91 -64.82 45.99
CA THR A 5 94.30 -63.67 45.17
C THR A 5 95.51 -63.00 45.82
N SER A 6 96.53 -62.69 45.04
CA SER A 6 97.75 -62.03 45.55
C SER A 6 97.47 -60.55 45.81
N LEU A 7 98.16 -59.93 46.80
CA LEU A 7 98.03 -58.49 47.10
C LEU A 7 98.26 -57.58 45.88
N SER A 8 99.08 -58.01 44.90
CA SER A 8 99.32 -57.30 43.64
C SER A 8 98.15 -57.35 42.64
N GLU A 9 97.12 -58.15 42.88
CA GLU A 9 95.88 -58.13 42.07
C GLU A 9 94.85 -57.14 42.61
N LEU A 10 95.04 -56.62 43.83
CA LEU A 10 94.13 -55.68 44.49
C LEU A 10 94.60 -54.21 44.43
N ASP A 11 95.88 -53.98 44.16
CA ASP A 11 96.56 -52.69 43.91
C ASP A 11 97.49 -52.95 42.71
N ARG A 12 97.07 -52.51 41.52
CA ARG A 12 97.66 -52.97 40.25
C ARG A 12 98.88 -52.16 39.84
N ASP A 13 98.93 -50.88 40.20
CA ASP A 13 100.03 -49.98 39.89
C ASP A 13 100.99 -49.75 41.08
N ASN A 14 100.66 -50.32 42.24
CA ASN A 14 101.48 -50.39 43.44
C ASN A 14 101.83 -48.99 43.99
N ASP A 15 100.88 -48.06 43.92
CA ASP A 15 100.94 -46.70 44.47
C ASP A 15 100.56 -46.63 45.97
N GLY A 16 100.02 -47.74 46.49
CA GLY A 16 99.61 -47.91 47.88
C GLY A 16 98.11 -47.77 48.12
N TYR A 17 97.31 -47.42 47.11
CA TYR A 17 95.85 -47.42 47.14
C TYR A 17 95.31 -48.71 46.51
N LEU A 18 94.15 -49.16 47.00
CA LEU A 18 93.49 -50.33 46.40
C LEU A 18 92.76 -49.88 45.13
N ASN A 19 92.78 -50.69 44.07
CA ASN A 19 92.12 -50.36 42.80
C ASN A 19 90.66 -49.91 42.99
N THR A 20 89.93 -50.53 43.94
CA THR A 20 88.54 -50.16 44.24
C THR A 20 88.42 -48.80 44.91
N VAL A 21 89.37 -48.43 45.76
CA VAL A 21 89.43 -47.12 46.43
C VAL A 21 89.78 -46.02 45.43
N GLU A 22 90.63 -46.32 44.47
CA GLU A 22 91.00 -45.41 43.38
C GLU A 22 89.84 -45.17 42.43
N GLU A 23 89.17 -46.23 41.98
CA GLU A 23 87.96 -46.11 41.18
C GLU A 23 86.87 -45.29 41.91
N ASP A 24 86.66 -45.53 43.21
CA ASP A 24 85.69 -44.80 44.03
C ASP A 24 86.09 -43.32 44.24
N ALA A 25 87.39 -43.02 44.30
CA ALA A 25 87.91 -41.65 44.40
C ALA A 25 87.97 -40.92 43.05
N GLY A 26 87.77 -41.64 41.94
CA GLY A 26 87.91 -41.12 40.58
C GLY A 26 89.36 -41.02 40.09
N SER A 27 90.30 -41.71 40.76
CA SER A 27 91.69 -41.85 40.32
C SER A 27 91.88 -43.11 39.46
N ASN A 28 93.00 -43.22 38.74
CA ASN A 28 93.19 -44.27 37.74
C ASN A 28 94.03 -45.44 38.30
N PRO A 29 93.44 -46.63 38.53
CA PRO A 29 94.10 -47.75 39.22
C PRO A 29 95.22 -48.45 38.42
N ASP A 30 95.51 -47.96 37.21
CA ASP A 30 96.58 -48.43 36.36
C ASP A 30 97.74 -47.39 36.24
N ASP A 31 97.64 -46.23 36.91
CA ASP A 31 98.61 -45.13 36.82
C ASP A 31 99.03 -44.62 38.21
N ASN A 32 100.25 -45.00 38.61
CA ASN A 32 100.83 -44.69 39.92
C ASN A 32 100.92 -43.17 40.24
N SER A 33 100.82 -42.29 39.23
CA SER A 33 100.77 -40.85 39.44
C SER A 33 99.37 -40.29 39.72
N SER A 34 98.33 -41.10 39.49
CA SER A 34 96.92 -40.78 39.65
C SER A 34 96.39 -41.44 40.93
N THR A 35 96.76 -40.85 42.06
CA THR A 35 96.28 -41.28 43.37
C THR A 35 95.00 -40.52 43.77
N PRO A 36 94.21 -41.00 44.74
CA PRO A 36 93.10 -40.22 45.32
C PRO A 36 93.53 -38.83 45.80
N LYS A 37 94.78 -38.70 46.27
CA LYS A 37 95.34 -37.42 46.72
C LYS A 37 95.52 -36.42 45.58
N THR A 38 96.12 -36.86 44.48
CA THR A 38 96.37 -35.98 43.32
C THR A 38 95.06 -35.53 42.69
N VAL A 39 94.05 -36.41 42.62
CA VAL A 39 92.71 -36.04 42.13
C VAL A 39 92.04 -35.00 43.03
N ALA A 40 92.10 -35.19 44.35
CA ALA A 40 91.57 -34.23 45.30
C ALA A 40 92.31 -32.87 45.26
N GLU A 41 93.63 -32.87 45.06
CA GLU A 41 94.44 -31.64 44.93
C GLU A 41 94.15 -30.88 43.63
N ASP A 42 93.94 -31.58 42.51
CA ASP A 42 93.59 -30.97 41.23
C ASP A 42 92.20 -30.32 41.28
N LEU A 43 91.20 -31.04 41.81
CA LEU A 43 89.85 -30.50 42.00
C LEU A 43 89.83 -29.30 42.96
N TYR A 44 90.67 -29.32 44.00
CA TYR A 44 90.86 -28.16 44.87
C TYR A 44 91.44 -26.95 44.10
N ASN A 45 92.43 -27.15 43.24
CA ASN A 45 93.04 -26.07 42.47
C ASN A 45 92.07 -25.48 41.44
N GLU A 46 91.22 -26.31 40.81
CA GLU A 46 90.14 -25.86 39.94
C GLU A 46 89.10 -25.03 40.70
N ALA A 47 88.64 -25.54 41.86
CA ALA A 47 87.73 -24.80 42.72
C ALA A 47 88.32 -23.45 43.15
N LYS A 48 89.62 -23.42 43.48
CA LYS A 48 90.31 -22.19 43.84
C LYS A 48 90.39 -21.19 42.68
N ALA A 49 90.68 -21.65 41.47
CA ALA A 49 90.71 -20.80 40.28
C ALA A 49 89.33 -20.20 39.97
N LEU A 50 88.26 -20.99 40.11
CA LEU A 50 86.89 -20.50 39.94
C LEU A 50 86.52 -19.46 41.01
N LEU A 51 86.91 -19.68 42.27
CA LEU A 51 86.71 -18.71 43.34
C LEU A 51 87.45 -17.39 43.06
N ASP A 52 88.70 -17.46 42.58
CA ASP A 52 89.49 -16.28 42.21
C ASP A 52 88.81 -15.51 41.05
N SER A 53 88.28 -16.22 40.04
CA SER A 53 87.51 -15.63 38.95
C SER A 53 86.20 -14.99 39.43
N LEU A 54 85.45 -15.66 40.30
CA LEU A 54 84.21 -15.15 40.88
C LEU A 54 84.43 -13.86 41.68
N ASN A 55 85.51 -13.81 42.45
CA ASN A 55 85.86 -12.60 43.20
C ASN A 55 86.29 -11.44 42.29
N ALA A 56 87.02 -11.73 41.20
CA ALA A 56 87.38 -10.72 40.21
C ALA A 56 86.14 -10.16 39.50
N GLU A 57 85.25 -11.04 39.05
CA GLU A 57 84.00 -10.67 38.39
C GLU A 57 83.10 -9.83 39.31
N LYS A 58 82.91 -10.27 40.56
CA LYS A 58 82.19 -9.51 41.59
C LYS A 58 82.78 -8.12 41.84
N ALA A 59 84.11 -7.98 41.81
CA ALA A 59 84.76 -6.68 42.00
C ALA A 59 84.50 -5.74 40.81
N THR A 60 84.58 -6.24 39.58
CA THR A 60 84.25 -5.45 38.38
C THR A 60 82.79 -5.00 38.33
N LEU A 61 81.87 -5.83 38.82
CA LEU A 61 80.42 -5.53 38.82
C LEU A 61 79.99 -4.64 40.00
N SER A 62 80.87 -4.37 40.96
CA SER A 62 80.51 -3.58 42.16
C SER A 62 80.35 -2.08 41.87
N ASP A 63 80.99 -1.56 40.83
CA ASP A 63 80.86 -0.17 40.38
C ASP A 63 79.57 -0.01 39.55
N GLY A 64 78.43 0.17 40.25
CA GLY A 64 77.11 0.35 39.63
C GLY A 64 75.96 -0.39 40.31
N GLY A 65 76.29 -1.27 41.27
CA GLY A 65 75.32 -2.17 41.91
C GLY A 65 75.04 -3.41 41.08
N PHE A 66 74.62 -4.51 41.71
CA PHE A 66 74.37 -5.77 41.02
C PHE A 66 72.93 -5.85 40.52
N THR A 67 72.76 -6.03 39.22
CA THR A 67 71.45 -6.30 38.62
C THR A 67 70.97 -7.71 38.95
N LYS A 68 69.67 -7.96 38.81
CA LYS A 68 69.09 -9.29 38.96
C LYS A 68 69.77 -10.35 38.08
N TYR A 69 70.14 -9.99 36.85
CA TYR A 69 70.77 -10.90 35.91
C TYR A 69 72.21 -11.24 36.32
N GLU A 70 72.99 -10.25 36.78
CA GLU A 70 74.35 -10.45 37.27
C GLU A 70 74.39 -11.24 38.59
N VAL A 71 73.47 -10.97 39.52
CA VAL A 71 73.33 -11.76 40.76
C VAL A 71 72.98 -13.21 40.43
N ALA A 72 72.10 -13.43 39.45
CA ALA A 72 71.74 -14.78 39.03
C ALA A 72 72.94 -15.55 38.44
N ASP A 73 73.74 -14.92 37.59
CA ASP A 73 74.93 -15.52 37.00
C ASP A 73 76.02 -15.81 38.05
N LEU A 74 76.30 -14.87 38.95
CA LEU A 74 77.21 -15.08 40.08
C LEU A 74 76.72 -16.19 41.02
N ARG A 75 75.41 -16.34 41.20
CA ARG A 75 74.80 -17.43 42.00
C ARG A 75 74.95 -18.79 41.34
N ASP A 76 74.78 -18.88 40.03
CA ASP A 76 74.97 -20.12 39.29
C ASP A 76 76.43 -20.58 39.37
N LYS A 77 77.37 -19.68 39.05
CA LYS A 77 78.82 -19.96 39.17
C LYS A 77 79.24 -20.27 40.61
N SER A 78 78.67 -19.61 41.62
CA SER A 78 78.90 -19.97 43.03
C SER A 78 78.43 -21.38 43.36
N SER A 79 77.34 -21.85 42.72
CA SER A 79 76.85 -23.22 42.90
C SER A 79 77.79 -24.22 42.23
N GLN A 80 78.39 -23.87 41.09
CA GLN A 80 79.44 -24.66 40.44
C GLN A 80 80.69 -24.79 41.32
N LEU A 81 81.08 -23.72 42.02
CA LEU A 81 82.17 -23.74 43.00
C LEU A 81 81.91 -24.73 44.14
N GLU A 82 80.71 -24.72 44.73
CA GLU A 82 80.35 -25.67 45.79
C GLU A 82 80.32 -27.12 45.30
N ASN A 83 79.91 -27.36 44.05
CA ASN A 83 79.97 -28.70 43.44
C ASN A 83 81.42 -29.19 43.31
N LEU A 84 82.33 -28.34 42.82
CA LEU A 84 83.75 -28.68 42.71
C LEU A 84 84.39 -28.94 44.08
N LYS A 85 84.04 -28.13 45.10
CA LYS A 85 84.49 -28.37 46.47
C LYS A 85 84.01 -29.72 47.00
N GLN A 86 82.75 -30.06 46.80
CA GLN A 86 82.23 -31.34 47.27
C GLN A 86 82.94 -32.52 46.61
N LYS A 87 83.16 -32.45 45.28
CA LYS A 87 83.95 -33.47 44.57
C LYS A 87 85.38 -33.59 45.12
N ALA A 88 86.02 -32.45 45.42
CA ALA A 88 87.34 -32.45 46.02
C ALA A 88 87.34 -33.07 47.42
N LEU A 89 86.29 -32.81 48.24
CA LEU A 89 86.12 -33.42 49.56
C LEU A 89 85.89 -34.93 49.47
N ASP A 90 85.02 -35.37 48.55
CA ASP A 90 84.70 -36.78 48.33
C ASP A 90 85.97 -37.55 47.91
N ALA A 91 86.76 -37.01 46.98
CA ALA A 91 88.05 -37.60 46.63
C ALA A 91 89.04 -37.58 47.81
N ALA A 92 89.06 -36.49 48.59
CA ALA A 92 89.91 -36.38 49.78
C ALA A 92 89.55 -37.40 50.88
N GLU A 93 88.33 -37.94 50.91
CA GLU A 93 87.95 -38.98 51.88
C GLU A 93 88.74 -40.28 51.69
N TYR A 94 89.16 -40.57 50.47
CA TYR A 94 89.90 -41.79 50.17
C TYR A 94 91.41 -41.64 50.41
N VAL A 95 91.91 -40.42 50.58
CA VAL A 95 93.32 -40.13 50.85
C VAL A 95 93.76 -40.72 52.19
N HIS A 96 94.93 -41.36 52.22
CA HIS A 96 95.47 -41.90 53.46
C HIS A 96 95.82 -40.78 54.46
N LYS A 97 95.73 -41.10 55.76
CA LYS A 97 96.10 -40.16 56.83
C LYS A 97 97.57 -39.74 56.75
N GLU A 98 98.44 -40.69 56.39
CA GLU A 98 99.87 -40.47 56.19
C GLU A 98 100.14 -39.42 55.08
N ASP A 99 99.24 -39.36 54.09
CA ASP A 99 99.36 -38.54 52.89
C ASP A 99 98.81 -37.11 53.06
N GLY A 100 98.37 -36.76 54.27
CA GLY A 100 97.95 -35.39 54.61
C GLY A 100 96.46 -35.10 54.36
N LYS A 101 95.60 -36.13 54.36
CA LYS A 101 94.15 -36.02 54.17
C LYS A 101 93.50 -34.82 54.87
N GLN A 102 93.76 -34.63 56.17
CA GLN A 102 93.10 -33.58 56.95
C GLN A 102 93.49 -32.17 56.49
N ASP A 103 94.76 -31.95 56.14
CA ASP A 103 95.24 -30.65 55.65
C ASP A 103 94.60 -30.28 54.30
N LEU A 104 94.28 -31.28 53.47
CA LEU A 104 93.62 -31.08 52.18
C LEU A 104 92.14 -30.76 52.36
N ILE A 105 91.44 -31.50 53.22
CA ILE A 105 90.04 -31.22 53.60
C ILE A 105 89.92 -29.79 54.15
N ASP A 106 90.79 -29.40 55.10
CA ASP A 106 90.79 -28.06 55.71
C ASP A 106 91.06 -26.93 54.69
N LYS A 107 91.78 -27.22 53.59
CA LYS A 107 91.99 -26.24 52.50
C LYS A 107 90.75 -26.11 51.62
N ILE A 108 90.11 -27.22 51.27
CA ILE A 108 88.90 -27.24 50.43
C ILE A 108 87.75 -26.54 51.15
N GLU A 109 87.55 -26.81 52.43
CA GLU A 109 86.47 -26.18 53.22
C GLU A 109 86.62 -24.66 53.33
N LYS A 110 87.84 -24.12 53.23
CA LYS A 110 88.12 -22.67 53.28
C LYS A 110 87.78 -21.93 51.99
N LEU A 111 87.55 -22.63 50.86
CA LEU A 111 87.10 -21.99 49.63
C LEU A 111 85.63 -21.57 49.78
N ALA A 112 85.34 -20.29 49.91
CA ALA A 112 83.97 -19.81 50.08
C ALA A 112 83.74 -18.52 49.28
N PHE A 113 82.63 -18.46 48.54
CA PHE A 113 82.17 -17.26 47.86
C PHE A 113 80.84 -16.80 48.44
N THR A 114 80.65 -15.49 48.59
CA THR A 114 79.37 -14.91 48.99
C THR A 114 78.77 -14.17 47.81
N VAL A 115 77.67 -14.69 47.28
CA VAL A 115 76.89 -14.02 46.24
C VAL A 115 76.35 -12.70 46.80
N PRO A 116 76.56 -11.56 46.11
CA PRO A 116 76.01 -10.28 46.54
C PRO A 116 74.48 -10.25 46.41
N ASP A 117 73.82 -9.39 47.20
CA ASP A 117 72.39 -9.09 47.02
C ASP A 117 72.18 -8.24 45.76
N GLU A 118 70.97 -8.31 45.19
CA GLU A 118 70.54 -7.39 44.13
C GLU A 118 70.46 -5.98 44.71
N THR A 119 71.20 -5.05 44.12
CA THR A 119 71.23 -3.65 44.55
C THR A 119 70.86 -2.69 43.45
N ASN A 120 70.85 -3.15 42.19
CA ASN A 120 70.27 -2.42 41.06
C ASN A 120 68.96 -3.13 40.66
N HIS A 121 67.82 -2.52 40.99
CA HIS A 121 66.49 -3.09 40.76
C HIS A 121 65.97 -2.68 39.39
N SER A 122 65.08 -3.48 38.78
CA SER A 122 64.42 -3.15 37.51
C SER A 122 63.46 -1.94 37.61
N ASN A 123 64.00 -0.74 37.71
CA ASN A 123 63.26 0.52 37.90
C ASN A 123 63.73 1.66 36.97
N THR A 124 64.49 1.35 35.92
CA THR A 124 64.84 2.29 34.86
C THR A 124 63.59 2.89 34.21
N THR A 125 63.62 4.21 34.00
CA THR A 125 62.52 4.98 33.37
C THR A 125 63.04 5.96 32.32
N TRP A 126 62.16 6.44 31.43
CA TRP A 126 62.49 7.51 30.49
C TRP A 126 62.61 8.88 31.18
N VAL A 127 63.69 9.61 30.92
CA VAL A 127 63.85 11.01 31.31
C VAL A 127 62.93 11.90 30.46
N GLY A 128 61.93 12.53 31.12
CA GLY A 128 60.98 13.44 30.46
C GLY A 128 59.77 12.76 29.82
N GLY A 129 59.52 11.48 30.11
CA GLY A 129 58.30 10.77 29.69
C GLY A 129 57.02 11.37 30.31
N THR A 130 55.89 11.23 29.63
CA THR A 130 54.57 11.66 30.14
C THR A 130 53.59 10.49 30.13
N MET A 131 52.70 10.42 31.11
CA MET A 131 51.55 9.52 31.06
C MET A 131 50.54 10.05 30.05
N LEU A 132 50.39 9.37 28.91
CA LEU A 132 49.40 9.73 27.90
C LEU A 132 47.98 9.42 28.41
N ASN A 133 47.27 10.47 28.84
CA ASN A 133 45.82 10.55 28.97
C ASN A 133 45.09 9.46 29.78
N GLY A 134 45.26 9.41 31.11
CA GLY A 134 44.20 9.12 32.09
C GLY A 134 43.31 7.85 31.98
N SER A 135 43.51 6.94 31.02
CA SER A 135 42.74 5.71 30.86
C SER A 135 43.68 4.51 30.77
N MET A 136 43.51 3.63 31.75
CA MET A 136 44.35 2.47 32.07
C MET A 136 44.52 1.49 30.91
N LEU A 137 45.76 1.21 30.53
CA LEU A 137 46.17 -0.05 29.89
C LEU A 137 47.15 -0.77 30.82
N GLY A 138 46.66 -1.18 32.00
CA GLY A 138 47.36 -2.04 32.95
C GLY A 138 48.59 -1.44 33.62
N ASP A 139 49.03 -2.07 34.71
CA ASP A 139 50.17 -1.65 35.52
C ASP A 139 51.49 -1.67 34.70
N GLU A 140 52.19 -0.52 34.64
CA GLU A 140 53.51 -0.20 34.02
C GLU A 140 53.60 -0.27 32.45
N PRO A 141 54.42 0.53 31.72
CA PRO A 141 55.49 1.49 32.09
C PRO A 141 55.40 2.89 31.40
N VAL A 142 56.26 3.84 31.81
CA VAL A 142 56.39 5.21 31.25
C VAL A 142 56.62 5.20 29.74
N VAL A 143 55.92 6.08 28.99
CA VAL A 143 56.01 6.18 27.52
C VAL A 143 56.81 7.41 27.10
N LEU A 144 57.73 7.23 26.15
CA LEU A 144 58.39 8.33 25.43
C LEU A 144 57.82 8.41 23.99
N SER A 145 57.32 9.58 23.57
CA SER A 145 56.66 9.77 22.27
C SER A 145 57.51 10.60 21.31
N THR A 146 57.60 10.17 20.04
CA THR A 146 58.30 10.88 18.95
C THR A 146 57.58 12.10 18.40
N LYS A 147 56.52 12.63 19.04
CA LYS A 147 56.07 14.00 18.69
C LYS A 147 57.25 15.00 18.68
N LEU A 148 58.33 14.68 19.38
CA LEU A 148 59.54 15.47 19.55
C LEU A 148 60.77 15.01 18.73
N ASP A 149 60.76 13.85 18.05
CA ASP A 149 61.94 13.40 17.29
C ASP A 149 61.94 13.97 15.87
N SER A 150 62.84 14.93 15.62
CA SER A 150 62.93 15.67 14.36
C SER A 150 63.33 14.83 13.15
N SER A 151 63.89 13.64 13.36
CA SER A 151 64.43 12.81 12.27
C SER A 151 63.35 12.17 11.39
N PHE A 152 62.16 11.92 11.95
CA PHE A 152 61.01 11.31 11.26
C PHE A 152 59.79 12.25 11.18
N ARG A 153 59.73 13.28 12.02
CA ARG A 153 58.61 14.22 12.08
C ARG A 153 58.42 14.95 10.75
N GLY A 154 57.25 14.74 10.12
CA GLY A 154 56.84 15.41 8.88
C GLY A 154 57.29 14.74 7.60
N LYS A 155 57.99 13.60 7.67
CA LYS A 155 58.30 12.77 6.50
C LYS A 155 57.14 11.83 6.20
N ASP A 156 56.89 11.62 4.91
CA ASP A 156 55.89 10.67 4.46
C ASP A 156 56.37 9.22 4.68
N VAL A 157 55.47 8.35 5.09
CA VAL A 157 55.72 6.94 5.38
C VAL A 157 56.32 6.18 4.18
N LYS A 158 56.03 6.59 2.94
CA LYS A 158 56.61 6.00 1.71
C LYS A 158 58.07 6.37 1.54
N GLU A 159 58.49 7.53 2.04
CA GLU A 159 59.91 7.90 2.06
C GLU A 159 60.66 7.07 3.11
N LEU A 160 60.06 6.91 4.29
CA LEU A 160 60.63 6.14 5.40
C LEU A 160 60.74 4.64 5.08
N ALA A 161 59.82 4.07 4.28
CA ALA A 161 59.83 2.66 3.90
C ALA A 161 61.02 2.24 3.01
N LYS A 162 61.74 3.21 2.41
CA LYS A 162 62.88 2.91 1.53
C LYS A 162 64.14 2.48 2.28
N THR A 163 64.24 2.78 3.58
CA THR A 163 65.45 2.56 4.38
C THR A 163 65.12 2.20 5.81
N GLU A 164 66.02 1.49 6.48
CA GLU A 164 65.92 1.31 7.92
C GLU A 164 66.17 2.65 8.63
N GLN A 165 65.40 2.88 9.68
CA GLN A 165 65.46 4.08 10.50
C GLN A 165 66.12 3.72 11.84
N THR A 166 66.97 4.60 12.36
CA THR A 166 67.66 4.38 13.64
C THR A 166 67.36 5.53 14.59
N ILE A 167 66.96 5.17 15.82
CA ILE A 167 66.73 6.08 16.93
C ILE A 167 67.87 5.86 17.92
N ASP A 168 68.71 6.88 18.06
CA ASP A 168 69.79 6.87 19.04
C ASP A 168 69.22 7.22 20.42
N ILE A 169 69.22 6.24 21.32
CA ILE A 169 68.88 6.44 22.72
C ILE A 169 70.18 6.76 23.47
N SER A 170 70.41 8.04 23.72
CA SER A 170 71.53 8.49 24.55
C SER A 170 71.27 8.16 26.02
N SER A 171 72.33 7.90 26.78
CA SER A 171 72.21 7.47 28.19
C SER A 171 71.52 8.51 29.10
N ASP A 172 71.50 9.79 28.73
CA ASP A 172 70.74 10.85 29.42
C ASP A 172 69.21 10.76 29.21
N LYS A 173 68.73 9.88 28.32
CA LYS A 173 67.30 9.58 28.12
C LYS A 173 66.79 8.49 29.05
N LEU A 174 67.67 7.73 29.66
CA LEU A 174 67.34 6.72 30.65
C LEU A 174 67.72 7.24 32.03
N LYS A 175 66.87 6.99 33.01
CA LYS A 175 67.17 7.27 34.40
C LYS A 175 66.89 6.03 35.21
N ASP A 176 67.96 5.54 35.79
CA ASP A 176 67.98 4.50 36.79
C ASP A 176 68.37 5.19 38.12
N PRO A 177 67.55 5.10 39.17
CA PRO A 177 67.91 5.54 40.52
C PRO A 177 69.14 4.84 41.11
N ASP A 178 69.40 3.60 40.69
CA ASP A 178 70.38 2.70 41.26
C ASP A 178 71.67 2.63 40.39
N SER A 179 71.59 3.00 39.10
CA SER A 179 72.73 3.09 38.17
C SER A 179 72.95 4.47 37.53
N ASN A 180 74.21 4.85 37.32
CA ASN A 180 74.58 6.10 36.63
C ASN A 180 74.73 5.93 35.10
N THR A 181 74.65 4.71 34.57
CA THR A 181 74.86 4.42 33.14
C THR A 181 73.85 3.39 32.61
N PRO A 182 72.53 3.61 32.73
CA PRO A 182 71.54 2.67 32.20
C PRO A 182 71.57 2.60 30.68
N THR A 183 71.38 1.40 30.14
CA THR A 183 71.38 1.11 28.70
C THR A 183 70.20 0.24 28.29
N LEU A 184 69.89 0.21 26.99
CA LEU A 184 68.89 -0.72 26.45
C LEU A 184 69.54 -2.05 26.08
N LEU A 185 68.86 -3.14 26.42
CA LEU A 185 69.24 -4.50 26.07
C LEU A 185 68.94 -4.77 24.59
N ASP A 186 69.93 -5.37 23.91
CA ASP A 186 69.79 -5.75 22.50
C ASP A 186 68.69 -6.80 22.28
N SER A 187 68.03 -6.74 21.13
CA SER A 187 66.91 -7.63 20.78
C SER A 187 66.85 -7.97 19.29
N ASP A 188 66.22 -9.09 18.94
CA ASP A 188 65.92 -9.45 17.54
C ASP A 188 64.76 -8.64 16.94
N TRP A 189 64.61 -8.71 15.60
CA TRP A 189 63.53 -8.08 14.85
C TRP A 189 62.15 -8.60 15.24
N LYS A 190 61.23 -7.68 15.52
CA LYS A 190 59.82 -7.98 15.82
C LYS A 190 58.87 -6.98 15.15
N TYR A 191 57.73 -7.47 14.65
CA TYR A 191 56.69 -6.62 14.06
C TYR A 191 55.87 -5.94 15.15
N THR A 192 55.49 -4.69 14.91
CA THR A 192 54.48 -4.02 15.72
C THR A 192 53.11 -4.64 15.47
N ARG A 193 52.25 -4.58 16.49
CA ARG A 193 50.88 -5.10 16.42
C ARG A 193 49.89 -3.99 16.11
N PRO A 194 48.78 -4.30 15.40
CA PRO A 194 47.66 -3.37 15.28
C PRO A 194 47.18 -2.88 16.64
N ASN A 195 46.94 -1.58 16.74
CA ASN A 195 46.48 -0.91 17.95
C ASN A 195 45.37 0.10 17.62
N GLY A 196 44.75 0.72 18.64
CA GLY A 196 43.61 1.63 18.46
C GLY A 196 43.89 2.89 17.62
N SER A 197 45.16 3.18 17.31
CA SER A 197 45.58 4.25 16.38
C SER A 197 45.99 3.74 14.99
N GLY A 198 45.74 2.46 14.69
CA GLY A 198 46.04 1.86 13.39
C GLY A 198 47.47 1.34 13.23
N GLY A 199 48.21 0.98 14.29
CA GLY A 199 49.59 0.48 14.18
C GLY A 199 49.76 -0.82 13.35
N GLY A 200 51.00 -1.32 13.21
CA GLY A 200 51.30 -2.58 12.51
C GLY A 200 51.96 -2.41 11.14
N TYR A 201 52.54 -1.23 10.90
CA TYR A 201 53.23 -0.87 9.66
C TYR A 201 54.75 -1.05 9.75
N THR A 202 55.29 -1.45 10.91
CA THR A 202 56.73 -1.52 11.13
C THR A 202 57.20 -2.82 11.75
N LYS A 203 58.48 -3.13 11.55
CA LYS A 203 59.25 -4.03 12.40
C LYS A 203 60.37 -3.25 13.07
N TYR A 204 60.83 -3.66 14.25
CA TYR A 204 61.90 -3.00 15.00
C TYR A 204 62.77 -3.99 15.79
N LYS A 205 63.99 -3.56 16.15
CA LYS A 205 64.96 -4.27 17.00
C LYS A 205 65.78 -3.28 17.84
N VAL A 206 66.50 -3.76 18.86
CA VAL A 206 67.48 -2.96 19.62
C VAL A 206 68.88 -3.50 19.33
N GLU A 207 69.82 -2.63 18.98
CA GLU A 207 71.21 -3.01 18.70
C GLU A 207 72.17 -1.91 19.15
N GLY A 208 73.11 -2.24 20.04
CA GLY A 208 74.05 -1.30 20.63
C GLY A 208 73.36 -0.13 21.37
N GLY A 209 72.24 -0.42 22.05
CA GLY A 209 71.44 0.58 22.76
C GLY A 209 70.57 1.48 21.86
N LYS A 210 70.53 1.25 20.54
CA LYS A 210 69.75 2.03 19.57
C LYS A 210 68.51 1.26 19.13
N ILE A 211 67.39 1.95 18.91
CA ILE A 211 66.19 1.31 18.34
C ILE A 211 66.23 1.46 16.82
N ILE A 212 66.25 0.34 16.10
CA ILE A 212 66.22 0.33 14.63
C ILE A 212 64.83 -0.15 14.20
N PHE A 213 64.17 0.57 13.27
CA PHE A 213 62.88 0.15 12.72
C PHE A 213 62.80 0.29 11.20
N GLN A 214 61.96 -0.52 10.56
CA GLN A 214 61.69 -0.48 9.12
C GLN A 214 60.19 -0.47 8.89
N VAL A 215 59.73 0.44 8.02
CA VAL A 215 58.34 0.50 7.56
C VAL A 215 58.12 -0.49 6.41
N ASP A 216 57.00 -1.21 6.43
CA ASP A 216 56.55 -2.10 5.38
C ASP A 216 56.16 -1.30 4.11
N PRO A 217 56.87 -1.48 2.97
CA PRO A 217 56.64 -0.68 1.76
C PRO A 217 55.23 -0.84 1.18
N GLU A 218 54.65 -2.04 1.23
CA GLU A 218 53.33 -2.29 0.65
C GLU A 218 52.23 -1.63 1.48
N LYS A 219 52.39 -1.65 2.80
CA LYS A 219 51.45 -0.98 3.72
C LYS A 219 51.60 0.54 3.69
N ALA A 220 52.82 1.05 3.47
CA ALA A 220 53.09 2.48 3.34
C ALA A 220 52.35 3.14 2.15
N GLU A 221 52.13 2.40 1.05
CA GLU A 221 51.49 2.94 -0.15
C GLU A 221 50.03 3.39 0.06
N VAL A 222 49.34 2.78 1.02
CA VAL A 222 47.90 2.93 1.26
C VAL A 222 47.54 3.67 2.55
N LEU A 223 48.53 4.18 3.29
CA LEU A 223 48.29 4.94 4.51
C LEU A 223 47.92 6.40 4.20
N ASP A 224 46.71 6.81 4.59
CA ASP A 224 46.23 8.19 4.59
C ASP A 224 46.01 8.66 6.04
N GLY A 225 46.78 9.64 6.49
CA GLY A 225 46.74 10.18 7.85
C GLY A 225 47.83 9.65 8.80
N ASN A 226 47.62 9.80 10.11
CA ASN A 226 48.61 9.48 11.15
C ASN A 226 48.33 8.13 11.81
N THR A 227 49.38 7.32 12.00
CA THR A 227 49.36 6.09 12.81
C THR A 227 50.45 6.14 13.88
N ASN A 228 50.27 5.43 15.00
CA ASN A 228 51.30 5.31 16.04
C ASN A 228 51.79 3.87 16.17
N GLU A 229 53.09 3.70 15.99
CA GLU A 229 53.83 2.45 16.18
C GLU A 229 54.37 2.39 17.60
N VAL A 230 54.15 1.27 18.29
CA VAL A 230 54.56 1.11 19.70
C VAL A 230 55.69 0.08 19.77
N PHE A 231 56.87 0.54 20.17
CA PHE A 231 58.05 -0.29 20.41
C PHE A 231 58.15 -0.59 21.90
N THR A 232 58.32 -1.87 22.26
CA THR A 232 58.58 -2.31 23.63
C THR A 232 60.01 -2.79 23.71
N VAL A 233 60.83 -2.13 24.53
CA VAL A 233 62.27 -2.34 24.69
C VAL A 233 62.58 -2.62 26.16
N GLU A 234 63.68 -3.31 26.44
CA GLU A 234 64.09 -3.67 27.80
C GLU A 234 65.41 -2.97 28.11
N SER A 235 65.62 -2.52 29.35
CA SER A 235 66.91 -2.02 29.84
C SER A 235 67.79 -3.12 30.44
N ASP A 236 69.07 -2.81 30.66
CA ASP A 236 70.07 -3.70 31.26
C ASP A 236 69.73 -4.17 32.68
N ASP A 237 68.98 -3.38 33.47
CA ASP A 237 68.41 -3.76 34.76
C ASP A 237 67.15 -4.66 34.66
N GLY A 238 66.61 -4.86 33.46
CA GLY A 238 65.38 -5.63 33.19
C GLY A 238 64.07 -4.83 33.18
N SER A 239 64.09 -3.49 33.25
CA SER A 239 62.85 -2.71 33.09
C SER A 239 62.32 -2.72 31.65
N MET A 240 61.00 -2.90 31.52
CA MET A 240 60.31 -2.81 30.24
C MET A 240 59.87 -1.37 29.97
N LEU A 241 60.25 -0.83 28.82
CA LEU A 241 60.01 0.54 28.39
C LEU A 241 59.24 0.58 27.08
N ARG A 242 58.35 1.58 26.92
CA ARG A 242 57.59 1.79 25.68
C ARG A 242 58.01 3.07 24.96
N TYR A 243 58.31 2.95 23.67
CA TYR A 243 58.65 4.06 22.78
C TYR A 243 57.63 4.14 21.64
N VAL A 244 56.99 5.30 21.46
CA VAL A 244 55.91 5.47 20.46
C VAL A 244 56.38 6.32 19.30
N VAL A 245 56.39 5.75 18.10
CA VAL A 245 56.69 6.42 16.84
C VAL A 245 55.42 6.80 16.09
N SER A 246 55.14 8.09 15.91
CA SER A 246 54.07 8.56 15.03
C SER A 246 54.54 8.63 13.58
N LEU A 247 53.84 7.94 12.67
CA LEU A 247 54.07 7.97 11.22
C LEU A 247 52.90 8.66 10.52
N ALA A 248 53.19 9.37 9.43
CA ALA A 248 52.18 10.07 8.62
C ALA A 248 52.27 9.61 7.16
N GLY A 249 51.13 9.29 6.55
CA GLY A 249 51.03 9.00 5.13
C GLY A 249 50.15 10.02 4.41
N THR A 250 50.52 10.37 3.17
CA THR A 250 49.80 11.32 2.31
C THR A 250 49.11 10.62 1.13
N SER A 251 48.74 9.33 1.25
CA SER A 251 48.10 8.63 0.13
C SER A 251 46.75 9.28 -0.20
N LYS A 252 46.60 9.90 -1.37
CA LYS A 252 45.31 10.45 -1.82
C LYS A 252 44.39 9.30 -2.20
N LYS A 253 43.33 9.07 -1.42
CA LYS A 253 42.27 8.15 -1.84
C LYS A 253 41.41 8.79 -2.93
N ILE A 254 41.61 8.38 -4.19
CA ILE A 254 40.76 8.83 -5.29
C ILE A 254 39.45 8.02 -5.29
N ASP A 255 38.34 8.70 -5.02
CA ASP A 255 36.98 8.17 -4.97
C ASP A 255 36.03 9.05 -5.80
N ILE A 256 34.85 8.50 -6.13
CA ILE A 256 33.79 9.25 -6.80
C ILE A 256 33.22 10.28 -5.81
N ALA A 257 33.20 11.54 -6.23
CA ALA A 257 32.71 12.66 -5.42
C ALA A 257 31.24 12.97 -5.71
N ASN A 258 30.87 13.12 -6.99
CA ASN A 258 29.52 13.50 -7.39
C ASN A 258 29.17 13.05 -8.81
N ILE A 259 27.87 13.01 -9.13
CA ILE A 259 27.33 12.86 -10.47
C ILE A 259 26.65 14.19 -10.83
N LEU A 260 26.95 14.72 -12.00
CA LEU A 260 26.34 15.94 -12.52
C LEU A 260 25.56 15.59 -13.79
N ILE A 261 24.27 15.90 -13.76
CA ILE A 261 23.33 15.68 -14.85
C ILE A 261 22.83 17.05 -15.27
N ALA A 262 23.13 17.46 -16.50
CA ALA A 262 22.64 18.73 -17.02
C ALA A 262 21.22 18.58 -17.57
N ASP A 263 20.34 19.51 -17.24
CA ASP A 263 19.08 19.70 -17.97
C ASP A 263 19.38 20.56 -19.20
N ASN A 264 19.18 20.00 -20.40
CA ASN A 264 19.47 20.68 -21.67
C ASN A 264 18.21 20.94 -22.52
N LEU A 265 17.02 20.58 -22.03
CA LEU A 265 15.78 20.65 -22.82
C LEU A 265 14.98 21.93 -22.53
N SER A 266 15.10 22.53 -21.34
CA SER A 266 14.28 23.70 -20.98
C SER A 266 15.04 25.04 -21.00
N ASP A 267 14.41 26.06 -21.60
CA ASP A 267 14.83 27.47 -21.48
C ASP A 267 14.59 28.03 -20.06
N LEU A 268 13.91 27.27 -19.19
CA LEU A 268 13.44 27.70 -17.86
C LEU A 268 14.37 27.22 -16.73
N LYS A 269 14.74 25.94 -16.72
CA LYS A 269 15.76 25.35 -15.84
C LYS A 269 17.04 25.12 -16.65
N THR A 270 18.07 25.91 -16.38
CA THR A 270 19.40 25.70 -16.95
C THR A 270 20.39 25.29 -15.85
N GLY A 271 21.23 24.31 -16.13
CA GLY A 271 22.29 23.85 -15.21
C GLY A 271 22.16 22.39 -14.79
N ASN A 272 22.85 22.02 -13.71
CA ASN A 272 22.83 20.65 -13.20
C ASN A 272 21.59 20.42 -12.33
N ILE A 273 20.89 19.32 -12.58
CA ILE A 273 19.73 18.86 -11.81
C ILE A 273 20.20 18.44 -10.42
N PRO A 274 19.72 19.08 -9.34
CA PRO A 274 20.04 18.66 -7.97
C PRO A 274 19.58 17.22 -7.67
N ASN A 275 20.22 16.58 -6.69
CA ASN A 275 19.84 15.23 -6.28
C ASN A 275 18.42 15.24 -5.67
N GLY A 276 17.55 14.38 -6.19
CA GLY A 276 16.14 14.25 -5.82
C GLY A 276 15.20 15.24 -6.51
N ASP A 277 15.68 16.05 -7.46
CA ASP A 277 14.86 17.06 -8.16
C ASP A 277 14.20 16.51 -9.45
N HIS A 278 13.31 17.32 -10.02
CA HIS A 278 12.50 17.00 -11.20
C HIS A 278 13.06 17.69 -12.44
N THR A 279 12.89 17.05 -13.60
CA THR A 279 13.29 17.54 -14.92
C THR A 279 12.28 17.12 -15.98
N ASN A 280 12.12 17.94 -17.01
CA ASN A 280 11.38 17.57 -18.22
C ASN A 280 12.26 16.97 -19.32
N ASP A 281 13.57 16.94 -19.10
CA ASP A 281 14.52 16.33 -20.02
C ASP A 281 14.44 14.80 -19.97
N LYS A 282 14.08 14.19 -21.11
CA LYS A 282 14.06 12.73 -21.29
C LYS A 282 15.40 12.17 -21.77
N ARG A 283 16.33 13.04 -22.21
CA ARG A 283 17.54 12.65 -22.95
C ARG A 283 18.75 13.49 -22.56
N PHE A 284 19.58 12.89 -21.73
CA PHE A 284 20.84 13.51 -21.30
C PHE A 284 21.97 13.28 -22.31
N GLU A 285 22.38 14.33 -23.01
CA GLU A 285 23.52 14.30 -23.93
C GLU A 285 24.82 13.92 -23.21
N THR A 286 25.04 14.50 -22.02
CA THR A 286 26.24 14.26 -21.22
C THR A 286 25.91 14.17 -19.73
N ILE A 287 26.49 13.17 -19.06
CA ILE A 287 26.44 12.96 -17.62
C ILE A 287 27.88 12.94 -17.12
N THR A 288 28.24 13.82 -16.21
CA THR A 288 29.63 13.94 -15.72
C THR A 288 29.76 13.30 -14.34
N VAL A 289 30.66 12.33 -14.21
CA VAL A 289 31.06 11.77 -12.91
C VAL A 289 32.37 12.43 -12.48
N LYS A 290 32.33 13.15 -11.37
CA LYS A 290 33.50 13.82 -10.78
C LYS A 290 34.17 12.95 -9.73
N LEU A 291 35.49 12.88 -9.78
CA LEU A 291 36.34 12.30 -8.75
C LEU A 291 36.78 13.40 -7.76
N ASN A 292 37.15 13.00 -6.54
CA ASN A 292 37.63 13.92 -5.50
C ASN A 292 39.08 14.42 -5.71
N GLY A 293 39.73 14.02 -6.81
CA GLY A 293 41.07 14.45 -7.20
C GLY A 293 41.50 13.81 -8.52
N ASP A 294 42.62 14.28 -9.08
CA ASP A 294 43.17 13.74 -10.32
C ASP A 294 43.72 12.33 -10.11
N VAL A 295 43.45 11.43 -11.05
CA VAL A 295 44.00 10.07 -11.04
C VAL A 295 45.47 10.08 -11.47
N ASP A 296 46.27 9.27 -10.80
CA ASP A 296 47.69 8.99 -11.11
C ASP A 296 47.90 7.63 -11.80
N LYS A 297 46.83 6.83 -11.92
CA LYS A 297 46.77 5.53 -12.60
C LYS A 297 45.42 5.31 -13.27
N GLU A 298 45.39 4.43 -14.27
CA GLU A 298 44.17 4.08 -14.99
C GLU A 298 43.09 3.59 -14.01
N THR A 299 41.94 4.24 -14.05
CA THR A 299 40.80 4.00 -13.15
C THR A 299 39.54 3.81 -14.00
N PHE A 300 38.80 2.72 -13.76
CA PHE A 300 37.54 2.43 -14.45
C PHE A 300 36.35 2.79 -13.57
N VAL A 301 35.36 3.48 -14.14
CA VAL A 301 34.11 3.85 -13.48
C VAL A 301 32.95 3.32 -14.31
N LYS A 302 32.02 2.62 -13.64
CA LYS A 302 30.73 2.21 -14.20
C LYS A 302 29.65 3.19 -13.77
N LEU A 303 28.89 3.72 -14.72
CA LEU A 303 27.65 4.46 -14.50
C LEU A 303 26.48 3.58 -14.94
N SER A 304 25.47 3.43 -14.07
CA SER A 304 24.24 2.70 -14.37
C SER A 304 23.03 3.56 -14.02
N VAL A 305 22.02 3.56 -14.88
CA VAL A 305 20.74 4.23 -14.64
C VAL A 305 19.70 3.18 -14.35
N LYS A 306 19.01 3.30 -13.23
CA LYS A 306 17.98 2.37 -12.77
C LYS A 306 16.62 3.03 -12.70
N ASN A 307 15.57 2.29 -13.05
CA ASN A 307 14.19 2.73 -12.83
C ASN A 307 13.76 2.54 -11.36
N SER A 308 12.53 2.91 -11.04
CA SER A 308 11.93 2.75 -9.71
C SER A 308 11.85 1.30 -9.20
N ALA A 309 11.80 0.31 -10.10
CA ALA A 309 11.86 -1.11 -9.75
C ALA A 309 13.30 -1.60 -9.45
N GLY A 310 14.31 -0.75 -9.62
CA GLY A 310 15.72 -1.07 -9.43
C GLY A 310 16.38 -1.75 -10.64
N GLU A 311 15.68 -1.86 -11.75
CA GLU A 311 16.16 -2.49 -12.99
C GLU A 311 17.09 -1.54 -13.74
N VAL A 312 18.18 -2.07 -14.28
CA VAL A 312 19.14 -1.27 -15.06
C VAL A 312 18.59 -0.96 -16.45
N VAL A 313 18.26 0.29 -16.69
CA VAL A 313 17.75 0.82 -17.97
C VAL A 313 18.86 0.96 -19.00
N VAL A 314 20.02 1.44 -18.54
CA VAL A 314 21.26 1.54 -19.32
C VAL A 314 22.47 1.58 -18.39
N SER A 315 23.62 1.12 -18.85
CA SER A 315 24.89 1.29 -18.15
C SER A 315 26.06 1.40 -19.11
N GLY A 316 27.15 2.02 -18.66
CA GLY A 316 28.40 2.11 -19.40
C GLY A 316 29.61 2.18 -18.48
N VAL A 317 30.77 1.75 -18.97
CA VAL A 317 32.06 1.83 -18.27
C VAL A 317 32.99 2.75 -19.07
N LYS A 318 33.60 3.72 -18.40
CA LYS A 318 34.68 4.55 -18.97
C LYS A 318 35.90 4.52 -18.07
N ASN A 319 37.07 4.67 -18.66
CA ASN A 319 38.34 4.78 -17.96
C ASN A 319 38.86 6.22 -18.00
N ILE A 320 39.67 6.56 -17.01
CA ILE A 320 40.45 7.80 -16.96
C ILE A 320 41.86 7.46 -16.51
N SER A 321 42.86 8.05 -17.17
CA SER A 321 44.28 7.84 -16.87
C SER A 321 45.01 9.12 -16.47
N ASN A 322 44.34 10.27 -16.61
CA ASN A 322 44.80 11.58 -16.15
C ASN A 322 43.57 12.51 -16.00
N GLY A 323 43.51 13.31 -14.94
CA GLY A 323 42.39 14.21 -14.63
C GLY A 323 41.38 13.63 -13.63
N SER A 324 40.26 14.34 -13.43
CA SER A 324 39.30 14.10 -12.34
C SER A 324 37.83 14.00 -12.78
N GLU A 325 37.53 14.03 -14.08
CA GLU A 325 36.15 14.02 -14.57
C GLU A 325 35.96 13.02 -15.73
N LEU A 326 34.89 12.23 -15.69
CA LEU A 326 34.48 11.33 -16.77
C LEU A 326 33.10 11.75 -17.29
N THR A 327 32.96 11.94 -18.59
CA THR A 327 31.67 12.24 -19.24
C THR A 327 31.09 11.00 -19.91
N PHE A 328 29.84 10.69 -19.61
CA PHE A 328 29.06 9.58 -20.17
C PHE A 328 27.94 10.11 -21.07
N ASP A 329 27.71 9.43 -22.18
CA ASP A 329 26.72 9.74 -23.21
C ASP A 329 25.70 8.60 -23.36
N ILE A 330 25.56 7.78 -22.30
CA ILE A 330 24.78 6.53 -22.29
C ILE A 330 23.27 6.72 -22.53
N LEU A 331 22.76 7.94 -22.41
CA LEU A 331 21.36 8.30 -22.68
C LEU A 331 21.20 9.24 -23.88
N SER A 332 22.26 9.57 -24.63
CA SER A 332 22.22 10.51 -25.77
C SER A 332 21.30 10.08 -26.93
N SER A 333 20.90 8.81 -26.97
CA SER A 333 20.03 8.23 -28.02
C SER A 333 18.83 7.46 -27.47
N LYS A 334 18.56 7.55 -26.16
CA LYS A 334 17.49 6.82 -25.50
C LYS A 334 16.70 7.75 -24.59
N ASP A 335 15.40 7.87 -24.88
CA ASP A 335 14.49 8.64 -24.05
C ASP A 335 14.06 7.82 -22.84
N LEU A 336 14.06 8.47 -21.68
CA LEU A 336 13.44 7.94 -20.46
C LEU A 336 11.94 8.24 -20.48
N ALA A 337 11.14 7.32 -19.95
CA ALA A 337 9.73 7.57 -19.70
C ALA A 337 9.57 8.40 -18.41
N ASP A 338 8.37 8.92 -18.18
CA ASP A 338 8.10 9.69 -16.96
C ASP A 338 8.17 8.75 -15.74
N GLY A 339 8.87 9.18 -14.70
CA GLY A 339 9.13 8.34 -13.52
C GLY A 339 10.44 8.66 -12.79
N LYS A 340 10.69 7.89 -11.72
CA LYS A 340 11.88 8.05 -10.87
C LYS A 340 13.06 7.23 -11.39
N TYR A 341 14.23 7.84 -11.40
CA TYR A 341 15.47 7.20 -11.84
C TYR A 341 16.62 7.43 -10.86
N THR A 342 17.44 6.40 -10.66
CA THR A 342 18.67 6.46 -9.86
C THR A 342 19.89 6.24 -10.75
N PHE A 343 20.79 7.22 -10.77
CA PHE A 343 22.09 7.15 -11.40
C PHE A 343 23.10 6.65 -10.37
N GLU A 344 23.69 5.49 -10.61
CA GLU A 344 24.67 4.87 -9.72
C GLU A 344 26.05 4.83 -10.40
N ALA A 345 27.02 5.50 -9.78
CA ALA A 345 28.41 5.47 -10.19
C ALA A 345 29.26 4.70 -9.18
N THR A 346 30.07 3.75 -9.66
CA THR A 346 31.00 2.96 -8.84
C THR A 346 32.31 2.72 -9.59
N LYS A 347 33.44 2.65 -8.88
CA LYS A 347 34.68 2.16 -9.47
C LYS A 347 34.57 0.65 -9.73
N VAL A 348 35.24 0.20 -10.79
CA VAL A 348 35.27 -1.19 -11.24
C VAL A 348 36.70 -1.60 -11.59
N ALA A 349 36.98 -2.90 -11.59
CA ALA A 349 38.32 -3.44 -11.74
C ALA A 349 38.87 -3.31 -13.16
N ASP A 350 37.99 -3.27 -14.16
CA ASP A 350 38.37 -3.27 -15.58
C ASP A 350 37.27 -2.67 -16.48
N SER A 351 37.57 -2.61 -17.78
CA SER A 351 36.65 -2.15 -18.83
C SER A 351 35.41 -3.00 -19.02
N LYS A 352 35.37 -4.22 -18.47
CA LYS A 352 34.18 -5.10 -18.50
C LYS A 352 33.21 -4.80 -17.35
N GLY A 353 33.61 -3.97 -16.39
CA GLY A 353 32.77 -3.59 -15.26
C GLY A 353 32.80 -4.59 -14.11
N ASN A 354 33.87 -5.38 -13.98
CA ASN A 354 34.03 -6.33 -12.87
C ASN A 354 34.09 -5.59 -11.52
N THR A 355 33.41 -6.11 -10.50
CA THR A 355 33.22 -5.42 -9.22
C THR A 355 34.48 -5.41 -8.37
N ILE A 356 34.73 -4.29 -7.68
CA ILE A 356 35.71 -4.19 -6.60
C ILE A 356 34.98 -4.36 -5.26
N ALA A 357 35.49 -5.20 -4.37
CA ALA A 357 34.87 -5.44 -3.07
C ALA A 357 34.92 -4.19 -2.19
N ASN A 358 33.81 -3.89 -1.49
CA ASN A 358 33.65 -2.76 -0.57
C ASN A 358 33.86 -1.36 -1.21
N GLU A 359 33.64 -1.25 -2.52
CA GLU A 359 33.74 0.03 -3.22
C GLU A 359 32.53 0.92 -2.98
N ARG A 360 32.75 2.24 -2.91
CA ARG A 360 31.68 3.21 -2.64
C ARG A 360 30.81 3.39 -3.89
N VAL A 361 29.50 3.24 -3.73
CA VAL A 361 28.50 3.61 -4.75
C VAL A 361 27.99 5.01 -4.47
N VAL A 362 28.13 5.91 -5.44
CA VAL A 362 27.53 7.25 -5.40
C VAL A 362 26.22 7.21 -6.17
N LYS A 363 25.16 7.75 -5.57
CA LYS A 363 23.82 7.77 -6.15
C LYS A 363 23.38 9.21 -6.39
N HIS A 364 22.70 9.44 -7.51
CA HIS A 364 22.01 10.67 -7.83
C HIS A 364 20.64 10.33 -8.38
N GLU A 365 19.59 10.78 -7.71
CA GLU A 365 18.21 10.50 -8.04
C GLU A 365 17.61 11.69 -8.78
N ILE A 366 16.79 11.41 -9.79
CA ILE A 366 15.98 12.42 -10.48
C ILE A 366 14.58 11.86 -10.73
N VAL A 367 13.63 12.77 -10.98
CA VAL A 367 12.30 12.44 -11.48
C VAL A 367 12.15 13.05 -12.87
N VAL A 368 11.89 12.23 -13.87
CA VAL A 368 11.54 12.69 -15.23
C VAL A 368 10.03 12.89 -15.25
N ASP A 369 9.59 14.09 -15.59
CA ASP A 369 8.18 14.47 -15.65
C ASP A 369 7.99 15.49 -16.78
N THR A 370 7.13 15.16 -17.74
CA THR A 370 6.91 15.96 -18.95
C THR A 370 5.47 16.38 -19.16
N VAL A 371 4.62 16.12 -18.17
CA VAL A 371 3.22 16.48 -18.24
C VAL A 371 3.07 17.88 -17.65
N ALA A 372 2.41 18.77 -18.40
CA ALA A 372 2.08 20.09 -17.88
C ALA A 372 0.99 19.97 -16.80
N PRO A 373 1.02 20.83 -15.77
CA PRO A 373 0.02 20.79 -14.70
C PRO A 373 -1.37 21.09 -15.23
N VAL A 374 -2.37 20.27 -14.89
CA VAL A 374 -3.77 20.54 -15.25
C VAL A 374 -4.37 21.50 -14.23
N ILE A 375 -4.90 22.62 -14.70
CA ILE A 375 -5.47 23.68 -13.87
C ILE A 375 -6.95 23.85 -14.22
N GLU A 376 -7.80 23.62 -13.25
CA GLU A 376 -9.22 23.93 -13.34
C GLU A 376 -9.50 25.33 -12.81
N THR A 377 -10.49 25.99 -13.40
CA THR A 377 -10.94 27.31 -12.97
C THR A 377 -12.38 27.25 -12.47
N SER A 378 -12.67 27.97 -11.39
CA SER A 378 -14.04 28.31 -11.02
C SER A 378 -14.15 29.82 -10.80
N TYR A 379 -15.36 30.34 -10.99
CA TYR A 379 -15.65 31.74 -10.75
C TYR A 379 -16.61 31.87 -9.57
N GLU A 380 -16.47 32.97 -8.83
CA GLU A 380 -17.40 33.35 -7.77
C GLU A 380 -17.58 34.87 -7.79
N VAL A 381 -18.58 35.37 -7.06
CA VAL A 381 -18.76 36.80 -6.85
C VAL A 381 -18.81 37.12 -5.36
N ASP A 382 -18.31 38.29 -4.98
CA ASP A 382 -18.54 38.80 -3.63
C ASP A 382 -19.97 39.31 -3.44
N SER A 383 -20.28 39.78 -2.22
CA SER A 383 -21.61 40.29 -1.87
C SER A 383 -22.09 41.50 -2.69
N HIS A 384 -21.21 42.12 -3.47
CA HIS A 384 -21.48 43.27 -4.34
C HIS A 384 -21.41 42.93 -5.83
N GLY A 385 -21.25 41.64 -6.18
CA GLY A 385 -21.21 41.18 -7.57
C GLY A 385 -19.84 41.33 -8.25
N LYS A 386 -18.77 41.58 -7.48
CA LYS A 386 -17.43 41.64 -8.05
C LYS A 386 -16.90 40.22 -8.28
N PRO A 387 -16.47 39.87 -9.50
CA PRO A 387 -16.06 38.50 -9.82
C PRO A 387 -14.63 38.19 -9.39
N PHE A 388 -14.43 36.95 -8.97
CA PHE A 388 -13.14 36.37 -8.61
C PHE A 388 -12.97 35.03 -9.32
N VAL A 389 -11.73 34.70 -9.65
CA VAL A 389 -11.33 33.41 -10.21
C VAL A 389 -10.56 32.62 -9.14
N ASN A 390 -10.93 31.36 -9.01
CA ASN A 390 -10.26 30.37 -8.18
C ASN A 390 -9.62 29.33 -9.10
N PHE A 391 -8.41 28.90 -8.75
CA PHE A 391 -7.66 27.90 -9.49
C PHE A 391 -7.49 26.64 -8.65
N TYR A 392 -7.83 25.49 -9.24
CA TYR A 392 -7.74 24.19 -8.58
C TYR A 392 -6.89 23.22 -9.37
N THR A 393 -6.25 22.30 -8.66
CA THR A 393 -5.38 21.27 -9.23
C THR A 393 -5.10 20.22 -8.17
N ASP A 394 -5.03 18.96 -8.59
CA ASP A 394 -4.62 17.85 -7.74
C ASP A 394 -3.09 17.75 -7.62
N GLU A 395 -2.35 18.55 -8.40
CA GLU A 395 -0.90 18.52 -8.40
C GLU A 395 -0.32 19.25 -7.19
N THR A 396 0.51 18.54 -6.43
CA THR A 396 1.14 19.11 -5.24
C THR A 396 2.39 19.91 -5.58
N ALA A 397 2.60 21.04 -4.90
CA ALA A 397 3.81 21.87 -4.97
C ALA A 397 4.05 22.56 -6.33
N LEU A 398 2.99 23.17 -6.85
CA LEU A 398 3.03 24.10 -7.97
C LEU A 398 3.55 25.48 -7.59
N TYR A 399 3.97 26.20 -8.61
CA TYR A 399 4.27 27.62 -8.56
C TYR A 399 3.37 28.38 -9.51
N ILE A 400 2.94 29.56 -9.11
CA ILE A 400 2.09 30.45 -9.91
C ILE A 400 2.83 31.75 -10.22
N PHE A 401 2.58 32.29 -11.40
CA PHE A 401 2.94 33.65 -11.76
C PHE A 401 1.74 34.36 -12.36
N ASP A 402 1.38 35.47 -11.74
CA ASP A 402 0.40 36.45 -12.21
C ASP A 402 1.10 37.38 -13.23
N ASP A 403 0.70 37.30 -14.51
CA ASP A 403 1.16 38.22 -15.56
C ASP A 403 0.20 39.40 -15.67
N ASN A 404 0.30 40.31 -14.70
CA ASN A 404 -0.36 41.61 -14.69
C ASN A 404 0.17 42.56 -15.80
N ASN A 405 0.05 42.12 -17.06
CA ASN A 405 0.51 42.80 -18.28
C ASN A 405 1.99 43.20 -18.28
N LYS A 406 2.86 42.46 -17.56
CA LYS A 406 4.23 42.92 -17.31
C LYS A 406 5.29 42.31 -18.19
N THR A 407 5.06 41.17 -18.84
CA THR A 407 6.17 40.59 -19.65
C THR A 407 5.82 39.78 -20.89
N ASN A 408 4.67 39.10 -21.00
CA ASN A 408 4.43 38.10 -22.08
C ASN A 408 5.62 37.11 -22.27
N ASN A 409 6.46 36.91 -21.25
CA ASN A 409 7.69 36.13 -21.35
C ASN A 409 7.74 35.05 -20.25
N LYS A 410 7.62 33.79 -20.69
CA LYS A 410 7.58 32.59 -19.85
C LYS A 410 8.85 32.41 -19.00
N VAL A 411 10.01 32.87 -19.48
CA VAL A 411 11.27 32.83 -18.74
C VAL A 411 11.23 33.76 -17.54
N SER A 412 10.74 34.99 -17.72
CA SER A 412 10.58 35.96 -16.63
C SER A 412 9.55 35.50 -15.59
N ALA A 413 8.47 34.87 -16.06
CA ALA A 413 7.43 34.28 -15.21
C ALA A 413 8.03 33.17 -14.31
N TRP A 414 8.80 32.24 -14.89
CA TRP A 414 9.47 31.18 -14.12
C TRP A 414 10.45 31.71 -13.07
N GLN A 415 11.17 32.80 -13.37
CA GLN A 415 12.12 33.41 -12.43
C GLN A 415 11.43 34.14 -11.27
N SER A 416 10.21 34.62 -11.48
CA SER A 416 9.45 35.42 -10.51
C SER A 416 8.27 34.67 -9.88
N LYS A 417 8.12 33.38 -10.19
CA LYS A 417 7.05 32.52 -9.69
C LYS A 417 7.08 32.42 -8.17
N VAL A 418 5.90 32.29 -7.58
CA VAL A 418 5.74 32.07 -6.13
C VAL A 418 5.06 30.72 -5.90
N PRO A 419 5.33 30.02 -4.78
CA PRO A 419 4.61 28.80 -4.45
C PRO A 419 3.10 29.06 -4.41
N MET A 420 2.31 28.21 -5.04
CA MET A 420 0.85 28.29 -5.00
C MET A 420 0.36 27.76 -3.65
N SER A 421 -0.50 28.53 -2.96
CA SER A 421 -1.23 28.04 -1.80
C SER A 421 -2.51 27.31 -2.23
N THR A 422 -3.08 26.47 -1.37
CA THR A 422 -4.29 25.71 -1.69
C THR A 422 -5.52 26.59 -1.98
N ASP A 423 -5.58 27.81 -1.44
CA ASP A 423 -6.70 28.75 -1.60
C ASP A 423 -6.27 30.01 -2.38
N THR A 424 -5.88 29.85 -3.65
CA THR A 424 -5.41 31.00 -4.44
C THR A 424 -6.58 31.63 -5.21
N ARG A 425 -7.09 32.73 -4.67
CA ARG A 425 -8.24 33.52 -5.18
C ARG A 425 -7.78 34.87 -5.71
N PHE A 426 -8.16 35.22 -6.94
CA PHE A 426 -7.82 36.50 -7.56
C PHE A 426 -9.05 37.22 -8.08
N GLU A 427 -8.98 38.56 -8.16
CA GLU A 427 -9.98 39.33 -8.87
C GLU A 427 -9.97 38.95 -10.36
N ALA A 428 -11.12 38.57 -10.91
CA ALA A 428 -11.22 38.18 -12.31
C ALA A 428 -11.11 39.42 -13.20
N GLN A 429 -10.17 39.39 -14.13
CA GLN A 429 -9.90 40.48 -15.07
C GLN A 429 -9.78 39.91 -16.49
N GLU A 430 -10.48 40.51 -17.44
CA GLU A 430 -10.58 40.00 -18.81
C GLU A 430 -9.21 39.95 -19.49
N GLY A 431 -8.85 38.79 -20.03
CA GLY A 431 -7.59 38.55 -20.73
C GLY A 431 -6.36 38.48 -19.82
N HIS A 432 -6.53 38.53 -18.50
CA HIS A 432 -5.42 38.38 -17.54
C HIS A 432 -4.88 36.95 -17.59
N LYS A 433 -3.56 36.78 -17.62
CA LYS A 433 -2.90 35.49 -17.74
C LYS A 433 -2.24 35.03 -16.45
N TYR A 434 -2.39 33.75 -16.15
CA TYR A 434 -1.70 33.07 -15.06
C TYR A 434 -0.90 31.91 -15.63
N PHE A 435 0.36 31.81 -15.20
CA PHE A 435 1.23 30.68 -15.55
C PHE A 435 1.40 29.80 -14.32
N PHE A 436 1.07 28.52 -14.48
CA PHE A 436 1.24 27.51 -13.45
C PHE A 436 2.38 26.61 -13.87
N PHE A 437 3.38 26.46 -13.00
CA PHE A 437 4.56 25.67 -13.26
C PHE A 437 4.69 24.55 -12.25
N ASP A 438 5.01 23.36 -12.73
CA ASP A 438 5.40 22.24 -11.89
C ASP A 438 6.87 22.35 -11.42
N LYS A 439 7.34 21.32 -10.73
CA LYS A 439 8.74 21.24 -10.31
C LYS A 439 9.71 20.95 -11.45
N ALA A 440 9.28 20.29 -12.52
CA ALA A 440 10.09 19.97 -13.69
C ALA A 440 10.29 21.17 -14.62
N GLY A 441 9.47 22.22 -14.48
CA GLY A 441 9.43 23.37 -15.37
C GLY A 441 8.41 23.23 -16.52
N ASN A 442 7.55 22.21 -16.51
CA ASN A 442 6.38 22.20 -17.39
C ASN A 442 5.37 23.23 -16.89
N TYR A 443 4.56 23.76 -17.80
CA TYR A 443 3.63 24.82 -17.44
C TYR A 443 2.33 24.80 -18.24
N SER A 444 1.31 25.35 -17.59
CA SER A 444 0.01 25.65 -18.19
C SER A 444 -0.24 27.15 -18.12
N GLU A 445 -0.78 27.68 -19.21
CA GLU A 445 -1.19 29.09 -19.33
C GLU A 445 -2.71 29.15 -19.25
N VAL A 446 -3.23 29.83 -18.24
CA VAL A 446 -4.66 30.06 -18.08
C VAL A 446 -4.96 31.53 -18.37
N VAL A 447 -5.83 31.77 -19.33
CA VAL A 447 -6.33 33.11 -19.67
C VAL A 447 -7.69 33.28 -19.02
N VAL A 448 -7.82 34.28 -18.14
CA VAL A 448 -9.06 34.56 -17.44
C VAL A 448 -10.07 35.20 -18.38
N SER A 449 -11.27 34.63 -18.42
CA SER A 449 -12.47 35.24 -19.01
C SER A 449 -13.39 35.70 -17.89
N ILE A 450 -13.86 36.95 -17.93
CA ILE A 450 -14.75 37.43 -16.86
C ILE A 450 -16.12 36.76 -16.97
N PRO A 451 -16.69 36.31 -15.83
CA PRO A 451 -18.03 35.77 -15.85
C PRO A 451 -19.05 36.86 -16.14
N LYS A 452 -20.14 36.49 -16.81
CA LYS A 452 -21.32 37.32 -17.03
C LYS A 452 -22.13 37.31 -15.72
N VAL A 453 -22.05 38.40 -14.97
CA VAL A 453 -22.69 38.52 -13.64
C VAL A 453 -24.03 39.23 -13.75
N LEU A 454 -25.10 38.59 -13.27
CA LEU A 454 -26.48 39.06 -13.29
C LEU A 454 -27.10 38.96 -11.88
N ASN A 455 -28.01 39.88 -11.52
CA ASN A 455 -28.75 39.78 -10.26
C ASN A 455 -29.99 38.86 -10.33
N ARG A 456 -30.50 38.61 -11.55
CA ARG A 456 -31.59 37.69 -11.91
C ARG A 456 -31.57 37.57 -13.44
N LEU A 457 -32.07 36.48 -14.00
CA LEU A 457 -32.27 36.34 -15.44
C LEU A 457 -33.77 36.25 -15.74
N THR A 458 -34.34 37.32 -16.30
CA THR A 458 -35.77 37.43 -16.67
C THR A 458 -35.96 37.80 -18.15
N ALA A 459 -34.97 37.52 -19.00
CA ALA A 459 -35.01 37.78 -20.45
C ALA A 459 -34.16 36.73 -21.19
N ASP A 460 -34.40 36.54 -22.50
CA ASP A 460 -33.62 35.61 -23.31
C ASP A 460 -32.12 35.97 -23.30
N MET A 461 -31.28 34.95 -23.15
CA MET A 461 -29.82 35.02 -23.18
C MET A 461 -29.29 33.93 -24.12
N THR A 462 -28.95 34.35 -25.33
CA THR A 462 -28.50 33.52 -26.45
C THR A 462 -27.36 34.20 -27.19
N THR A 463 -26.79 33.55 -28.20
CA THR A 463 -25.71 34.13 -29.02
C THR A 463 -26.17 35.34 -29.83
N GLY A 464 -27.47 35.40 -30.15
CA GLY A 464 -28.09 36.49 -30.88
C GLY A 464 -28.55 37.66 -30.01
N THR A 465 -29.03 37.38 -28.79
CA THR A 465 -29.69 38.39 -27.93
C THR A 465 -29.43 38.13 -26.46
N GLY A 466 -29.36 39.18 -25.64
CA GLY A 466 -29.15 39.03 -24.19
C GLY A 466 -29.92 40.06 -23.36
N PRO A 467 -29.87 39.95 -22.02
CA PRO A 467 -30.50 40.90 -21.11
C PRO A 467 -29.99 42.32 -21.30
N ASP A 468 -30.88 43.32 -21.28
CA ASP A 468 -30.52 44.73 -21.45
C ASP A 468 -29.90 45.37 -20.19
N ASN A 469 -30.10 44.75 -19.01
CA ASN A 469 -29.61 45.27 -17.74
C ASN A 469 -29.38 44.17 -16.68
N ALA A 470 -28.12 43.90 -16.37
CA ALA A 470 -27.73 42.87 -15.42
C ALA A 470 -28.05 43.16 -13.94
N THR A 471 -28.28 44.42 -13.57
CA THR A 471 -28.49 44.82 -12.16
C THR A 471 -29.96 44.78 -11.73
N LYS A 472 -30.88 44.65 -12.68
CA LYS A 472 -32.31 44.54 -12.38
C LYS A 472 -32.62 43.13 -11.90
N ASP A 473 -33.32 43.04 -10.77
CA ASP A 473 -33.67 41.80 -10.08
C ASP A 473 -35.16 41.64 -9.79
N ALA A 474 -35.98 42.64 -10.13
CA ALA A 474 -37.43 42.54 -10.07
C ALA A 474 -37.99 41.62 -11.17
N ASP A 475 -39.18 41.07 -10.95
CA ASP A 475 -39.90 40.23 -11.92
C ASP A 475 -40.10 40.96 -13.26
N LYS A 476 -39.79 40.28 -14.39
CA LYS A 476 -39.87 40.79 -15.77
C LYS A 476 -39.20 42.16 -15.99
N ALA A 477 -38.17 42.48 -15.20
CA ALA A 477 -37.57 43.80 -15.23
C ALA A 477 -36.57 43.99 -16.38
N GLN A 478 -36.00 42.88 -16.89
CA GLN A 478 -35.07 42.88 -18.02
C GLN A 478 -35.81 42.81 -19.36
N GLY A 479 -35.31 43.57 -20.34
CA GLY A 479 -35.65 43.39 -21.75
C GLY A 479 -34.60 42.56 -22.48
N THR A 480 -34.95 42.01 -23.64
CA THR A 480 -34.02 41.33 -24.54
C THR A 480 -33.48 42.31 -25.59
N SER A 481 -32.16 42.34 -25.82
CA SER A 481 -31.50 43.16 -26.84
C SER A 481 -30.45 42.38 -27.62
N ASP A 482 -30.41 42.56 -28.94
CA ASP A 482 -29.37 42.06 -29.85
C ASP A 482 -27.99 42.74 -29.64
N SER A 483 -28.00 43.94 -29.08
CA SER A 483 -26.82 44.73 -28.73
C SER A 483 -26.30 44.49 -27.30
N SER A 484 -26.93 43.57 -26.55
CA SER A 484 -26.51 43.26 -25.18
C SER A 484 -25.06 42.74 -25.13
N GLN A 485 -24.31 43.18 -24.12
CA GLN A 485 -22.99 42.62 -23.79
C GLN A 485 -23.08 41.28 -23.02
N PHE A 486 -24.28 40.89 -22.60
CA PHE A 486 -24.57 39.66 -21.85
C PHE A 486 -25.15 38.57 -22.76
N LYS A 487 -24.80 38.59 -24.05
CA LYS A 487 -25.09 37.47 -24.95
C LYS A 487 -24.15 36.31 -24.64
N THR A 488 -24.61 35.09 -24.84
CA THR A 488 -23.72 33.91 -24.83
C THR A 488 -22.83 33.91 -26.08
N THR A 489 -21.89 32.98 -26.14
CA THR A 489 -20.97 32.83 -27.27
C THR A 489 -21.08 31.42 -27.86
N ASN A 490 -20.18 31.03 -28.77
CA ASN A 490 -20.12 29.65 -29.28
C ASN A 490 -18.96 28.87 -28.64
N GLY A 491 -18.48 29.34 -27.49
CA GLY A 491 -17.41 28.73 -26.71
C GLY A 491 -17.63 29.08 -25.24
N ASP A 492 -16.69 28.68 -24.38
CA ASP A 492 -16.86 28.68 -22.92
C ASP A 492 -17.53 29.94 -22.34
N ASP A 493 -18.75 29.78 -21.84
CA ASP A 493 -19.54 30.79 -21.18
C ASP A 493 -19.55 30.56 -19.66
N ASN A 494 -19.01 31.53 -18.92
CA ASN A 494 -19.11 31.57 -17.46
C ASN A 494 -20.21 32.56 -17.06
N ILE A 495 -21.29 32.08 -16.44
CA ILE A 495 -22.48 32.86 -16.10
C ILE A 495 -22.76 32.71 -14.60
N ILE A 496 -22.89 33.84 -13.89
CA ILE A 496 -23.20 33.86 -12.46
C ILE A 496 -24.44 34.72 -12.23
N ILE A 497 -25.48 34.11 -11.67
CA ILE A 497 -26.74 34.76 -11.32
C ILE A 497 -26.88 34.70 -9.80
N TYR A 498 -26.63 35.82 -9.12
CA TYR A 498 -26.49 35.86 -7.66
C TYR A 498 -27.48 36.83 -7.01
N LYS A 499 -27.70 36.66 -5.70
CA LYS A 499 -28.47 37.62 -4.91
C LYS A 499 -27.56 38.70 -4.34
N ALA A 500 -27.66 39.92 -4.88
CA ALA A 500 -26.95 41.07 -4.33
C ALA A 500 -27.33 41.35 -2.87
N ALA A 501 -26.37 41.79 -2.04
CA ALA A 501 -26.58 41.98 -0.60
C ALA A 501 -27.67 43.00 -0.23
N ASN A 502 -27.92 43.98 -1.11
CA ASN A 502 -28.94 45.01 -0.96
C ASN A 502 -30.27 44.65 -1.64
N SER A 503 -30.39 43.46 -2.24
CA SER A 503 -31.60 43.04 -2.95
C SER A 503 -32.73 42.68 -1.96
N GLY A 504 -33.84 43.40 -2.06
CA GLY A 504 -35.09 43.07 -1.37
C GLY A 504 -35.91 41.97 -2.07
N GLU A 505 -35.53 41.58 -3.30
CA GLU A 505 -36.29 40.64 -4.12
C GLU A 505 -36.05 39.20 -3.68
N GLU A 506 -37.12 38.48 -3.36
CA GLU A 506 -37.04 37.12 -2.82
C GLU A 506 -36.34 36.15 -3.78
N TYR A 507 -36.59 36.28 -5.08
CA TYR A 507 -36.04 35.44 -6.15
C TYR A 507 -34.86 36.08 -6.90
N ALA A 508 -34.23 37.12 -6.33
CA ALA A 508 -32.92 37.52 -6.82
C ALA A 508 -31.95 36.32 -6.79
N GLY A 509 -31.13 36.21 -7.83
CA GLY A 509 -30.25 35.09 -8.11
C GLY A 509 -30.88 33.98 -8.97
N PHE A 510 -32.15 34.06 -9.35
CA PHE A 510 -32.82 33.00 -10.11
C PHE A 510 -32.73 33.19 -11.62
N ILE A 511 -32.75 32.06 -12.34
CA ILE A 511 -33.20 31.98 -13.73
C ILE A 511 -34.72 31.86 -13.68
N ASP A 512 -35.41 32.87 -14.19
CA ASP A 512 -36.82 33.09 -13.88
C ASP A 512 -37.62 33.38 -15.14
N GLY A 513 -38.41 32.39 -15.55
CA GLY A 513 -39.32 32.45 -16.68
C GLY A 513 -40.55 33.35 -16.50
N GLY A 514 -40.72 33.96 -15.33
CA GLY A 514 -41.85 34.82 -14.98
C GLY A 514 -43.12 34.05 -14.61
N THR A 515 -44.19 34.83 -14.39
CA THR A 515 -45.48 34.33 -13.90
C THR A 515 -46.56 34.30 -14.98
N GLY A 516 -47.06 33.11 -15.36
CA GLY A 516 -48.34 33.03 -16.08
C GLY A 516 -48.44 31.89 -17.08
N ARG A 517 -49.62 31.25 -17.10
CA ARG A 517 -50.00 30.25 -18.09
C ARG A 517 -49.97 30.86 -19.50
N GLY A 518 -49.14 30.32 -20.39
CA GLY A 518 -49.02 30.74 -21.80
C GLY A 518 -48.02 31.87 -22.07
N GLU A 519 -47.23 32.28 -21.08
CA GLU A 519 -46.10 33.18 -21.32
C GLU A 519 -44.96 32.46 -22.05
N LYS A 520 -44.24 33.21 -22.90
CA LYS A 520 -43.12 32.69 -23.67
C LYS A 520 -42.03 32.24 -22.70
N ALA A 521 -41.54 31.02 -22.89
CA ALA A 521 -40.39 30.51 -22.14
C ALA A 521 -39.19 31.44 -22.31
N ILE A 522 -38.49 31.70 -21.21
CA ILE A 522 -37.20 32.37 -21.27
C ILE A 522 -36.14 31.36 -21.65
N THR A 523 -35.32 31.71 -22.64
CA THR A 523 -34.27 30.82 -23.15
C THR A 523 -32.90 31.30 -22.71
N LEU A 524 -32.17 30.45 -22.00
CA LEU A 524 -30.72 30.52 -21.82
C LEU A 524 -30.09 29.46 -22.73
N ASP A 525 -29.31 29.89 -23.72
CA ASP A 525 -28.69 29.02 -24.71
C ASP A 525 -27.24 29.41 -24.89
N THR A 526 -26.31 28.61 -24.39
CA THR A 526 -24.86 28.85 -24.51
C THR A 526 -24.26 28.28 -25.80
N ALA A 527 -25.08 27.64 -26.65
CA ALA A 527 -24.74 27.06 -27.96
C ALA A 527 -23.67 25.94 -27.95
N GLY A 528 -22.66 26.00 -27.08
CA GLY A 528 -21.61 25.00 -26.84
C GLY A 528 -20.32 25.66 -26.30
N GLY A 529 -19.37 24.85 -25.87
CA GLY A 529 -18.24 25.25 -25.05
C GLY A 529 -18.27 24.49 -23.72
N ASN A 530 -17.23 24.59 -22.89
CA ASN A 530 -17.34 24.09 -21.52
C ASN A 530 -17.97 25.19 -20.65
N ASP A 531 -19.29 25.17 -20.55
CA ASP A 531 -20.05 26.25 -19.95
C ASP A 531 -20.24 26.04 -18.44
N THR A 532 -20.27 27.14 -17.70
CA THR A 532 -20.57 27.10 -16.26
C THR A 532 -21.64 28.12 -15.93
N ILE A 533 -22.79 27.63 -15.46
CA ILE A 533 -23.93 28.44 -15.01
C ILE A 533 -24.10 28.23 -13.51
N GLN A 534 -23.78 29.25 -12.73
CA GLN A 534 -24.11 29.28 -11.31
C GLN A 534 -25.32 30.18 -11.08
N ALA A 535 -26.35 29.64 -10.45
CA ALA A 535 -27.53 30.40 -10.07
C ALA A 535 -28.00 30.02 -8.67
N ARG A 536 -28.86 30.85 -8.08
CA ARG A 536 -29.51 30.51 -6.82
C ARG A 536 -30.61 29.47 -6.99
N GLY A 537 -31.26 29.40 -8.16
CA GLY A 537 -32.32 28.45 -8.47
C GLY A 537 -32.96 28.74 -9.83
N ILE A 538 -33.91 27.89 -10.22
CA ILE A 538 -34.67 28.00 -11.49
C ILE A 538 -36.16 28.00 -11.16
N GLY A 539 -36.94 28.86 -11.83
CA GLY A 539 -38.40 28.87 -11.68
C GLY A 539 -39.15 29.45 -12.87
N GLY A 540 -40.46 29.21 -12.92
CA GLY A 540 -41.30 29.67 -14.04
C GLY A 540 -41.06 28.89 -15.33
N HIS A 541 -41.49 29.43 -16.47
CA HIS A 541 -41.33 28.79 -17.78
C HIS A 541 -39.94 29.06 -18.36
N THR A 542 -39.00 28.12 -18.23
CA THR A 542 -37.58 28.30 -18.60
C THR A 542 -37.08 27.19 -19.51
N ASN A 543 -36.24 27.55 -20.48
CA ASN A 543 -35.48 26.62 -21.31
C ASN A 543 -33.99 26.92 -21.20
N ILE A 544 -33.21 25.94 -20.75
CA ILE A 544 -31.75 26.03 -20.65
C ILE A 544 -31.16 24.99 -21.59
N ASN A 545 -30.30 25.42 -22.52
CA ASN A 545 -29.53 24.54 -23.40
C ASN A 545 -28.04 24.90 -23.29
N THR A 546 -27.17 23.92 -23.07
CA THR A 546 -25.71 24.19 -23.01
C THR A 546 -24.95 23.72 -24.25
N GLY A 547 -25.31 22.57 -24.83
CA GLY A 547 -24.91 22.23 -26.20
C GLY A 547 -23.83 21.16 -26.25
N GLU A 548 -22.67 21.44 -26.85
CA GLU A 548 -21.52 20.53 -26.81
C GLU A 548 -20.49 21.04 -25.80
N GLY A 549 -19.82 20.17 -25.06
CA GLY A 549 -18.78 20.49 -24.07
C GLY A 549 -19.09 19.90 -22.70
N ASN A 550 -18.15 19.97 -21.76
CA ASN A 550 -18.36 19.48 -20.40
C ASN A 550 -18.96 20.60 -19.56
N ASP A 551 -20.28 20.63 -19.48
CA ASP A 551 -21.03 21.73 -18.92
C ASP A 551 -21.34 21.55 -17.43
N LYS A 552 -21.47 22.68 -16.72
CA LYS A 552 -21.75 22.69 -15.27
C LYS A 552 -22.87 23.66 -14.94
N ILE A 553 -23.98 23.14 -14.41
CA ILE A 553 -25.05 23.95 -13.81
C ILE A 553 -25.04 23.72 -12.29
N ILE A 554 -24.87 24.79 -11.52
CA ILE A 554 -24.84 24.75 -10.05
C ILE A 554 -25.94 25.65 -9.52
N LEU A 555 -26.89 25.05 -8.80
CA LEU A 555 -27.98 25.74 -8.13
C LEU A 555 -27.77 25.72 -6.62
N ASP A 556 -27.56 26.89 -6.00
CA ASP A 556 -27.37 26.98 -4.55
C ASP A 556 -28.63 26.55 -3.75
N GLN A 557 -29.80 26.70 -4.37
CA GLN A 557 -31.08 26.18 -3.91
C GLN A 557 -31.67 25.22 -4.94
N GLY A 558 -32.96 25.31 -5.25
CA GLY A 558 -33.67 24.31 -6.03
C GLY A 558 -34.34 24.83 -7.30
N ILE A 559 -35.13 23.94 -7.90
CA ILE A 559 -36.05 24.21 -9.01
C ILE A 559 -37.47 24.32 -8.43
N ILE A 560 -38.24 25.31 -8.88
CA ILE A 560 -39.60 25.59 -8.39
C ILE A 560 -40.60 25.65 -9.55
N GLY A 561 -41.62 24.79 -9.52
CA GLY A 561 -42.67 24.74 -10.54
C GLY A 561 -44.02 25.31 -10.11
N TYR A 562 -44.32 25.39 -8.81
CA TYR A 562 -45.48 26.13 -8.30
C TYR A 562 -45.12 26.86 -7.02
N GLY A 563 -45.12 28.21 -7.09
CA GLY A 563 -44.90 29.06 -5.92
C GLY A 563 -45.99 28.87 -4.85
N PRO A 564 -45.68 28.96 -3.54
CA PRO A 564 -46.65 28.77 -2.47
C PRO A 564 -47.72 29.87 -2.46
N ASN A 565 -48.86 29.55 -3.06
CA ASN A 565 -50.23 30.07 -2.92
C ASN A 565 -50.47 31.29 -1.99
N SER A 566 -49.85 32.43 -2.24
CA SER A 566 -50.35 33.71 -1.74
C SER A 566 -49.98 34.86 -2.67
N VAL A 567 -50.86 35.85 -2.71
CA VAL A 567 -50.74 37.13 -3.41
C VAL A 567 -49.45 37.90 -3.02
N TYR A 568 -48.69 37.42 -2.05
CA TYR A 568 -47.48 38.04 -1.51
C TYR A 568 -46.15 37.55 -2.11
N TYR A 569 -46.10 36.42 -2.86
CA TYR A 569 -44.80 35.74 -3.17
C TYR A 569 -44.57 35.30 -4.64
N GLY A 570 -45.15 35.99 -5.64
CA GLY A 570 -44.68 35.96 -7.05
C GLY A 570 -44.72 34.60 -7.78
N GLY A 571 -45.64 34.46 -8.75
CA GLY A 571 -45.98 33.22 -9.45
C GLY A 571 -44.90 32.53 -10.30
N MET A 572 -43.92 31.87 -9.69
CA MET A 572 -43.00 30.93 -10.34
C MET A 572 -43.71 29.64 -10.80
N ASN A 573 -44.68 29.76 -11.72
CA ASN A 573 -45.41 28.62 -12.29
C ASN A 573 -45.10 28.46 -13.78
N GLY A 574 -44.68 27.26 -14.17
CA GLY A 574 -44.45 26.85 -15.56
C GLY A 574 -43.57 25.60 -15.63
N PRO A 575 -43.41 25.02 -16.83
CA PRO A 575 -42.47 23.93 -17.05
C PRO A 575 -41.03 24.44 -17.15
N GLN A 576 -40.07 23.68 -16.63
CA GLN A 576 -38.64 23.95 -16.80
C GLN A 576 -38.02 22.89 -17.70
N THR A 577 -37.22 23.30 -18.67
CA THR A 577 -36.39 22.38 -19.47
C THR A 577 -34.91 22.71 -19.28
N ILE A 578 -34.11 21.68 -19.05
CA ILE A 578 -32.66 21.72 -19.01
C ILE A 578 -32.18 20.65 -19.99
N ASN A 579 -31.32 21.04 -20.93
CA ASN A 579 -30.74 20.16 -21.93
C ASN A 579 -29.24 20.44 -21.97
N MET A 580 -28.44 19.49 -21.48
CA MET A 580 -27.00 19.71 -21.33
C MET A 580 -26.22 19.32 -22.60
N GLY A 581 -26.62 18.25 -23.27
CA GLY A 581 -26.27 17.98 -24.65
C GLY A 581 -25.18 16.92 -24.79
N ALA A 582 -23.97 17.26 -25.23
CA ALA A 582 -22.92 16.27 -25.42
C ALA A 582 -21.63 16.67 -24.71
N GLY A 583 -21.07 15.78 -23.90
CA GLY A 583 -19.92 15.99 -23.04
C GLY A 583 -20.20 15.46 -21.64
N ASN A 584 -19.21 15.44 -20.76
CA ASN A 584 -19.40 14.96 -19.39
C ASN A 584 -19.96 16.10 -18.53
N ASP A 585 -21.27 16.12 -18.41
CA ASP A 585 -22.02 17.23 -17.85
C ASP A 585 -22.29 17.06 -16.35
N THR A 586 -22.53 18.17 -15.66
CA THR A 586 -22.82 18.17 -14.23
C THR A 586 -23.95 19.13 -13.88
N LEU A 587 -25.01 18.61 -13.26
CA LEU A 587 -26.09 19.38 -12.65
C LEU A 587 -26.11 19.17 -11.13
N LYS A 588 -25.85 20.23 -10.37
CA LYS A 588 -25.97 20.24 -8.91
C LYS A 588 -27.16 21.07 -8.45
N VAL A 589 -28.03 20.48 -7.63
CA VAL A 589 -29.25 21.14 -7.12
C VAL A 589 -29.27 21.12 -5.59
N GLY A 590 -29.05 22.29 -4.99
CA GLY A 590 -29.15 22.53 -3.56
C GLY A 590 -30.57 22.45 -2.98
N LYS A 591 -30.72 22.87 -1.72
CA LYS A 591 -32.02 22.87 -0.99
C LYS A 591 -32.53 24.30 -0.82
N PHE A 592 -33.86 24.46 -0.77
CA PHE A 592 -34.45 25.76 -0.45
C PHE A 592 -34.18 26.17 1.01
N SER A 593 -33.12 26.96 1.22
CA SER A 593 -32.79 27.54 2.53
C SER A 593 -33.49 28.87 2.79
N MET A 594 -34.08 29.47 1.75
CA MET A 594 -34.78 30.75 1.87
C MET A 594 -36.12 30.68 2.62
N TRP A 595 -36.67 29.48 2.80
CA TRP A 595 -37.90 29.26 3.55
C TRP A 595 -37.60 28.60 4.89
N ASN A 596 -38.19 29.14 5.96
CA ASN A 596 -38.03 28.60 7.32
C ASN A 596 -39.21 27.68 7.68
N ASN A 597 -39.56 26.75 6.81
CA ASN A 597 -40.67 25.81 7.00
C ASN A 597 -40.29 24.39 6.57
N GLY A 598 -41.23 23.46 6.66
CA GLY A 598 -41.01 22.06 6.24
C GLY A 598 -40.76 21.89 4.73
N GLU A 599 -40.85 22.94 3.93
CA GLU A 599 -40.60 22.92 2.48
C GLU A 599 -39.12 23.09 2.15
N SER A 600 -38.30 23.50 3.13
CA SER A 600 -36.84 23.65 2.98
C SER A 600 -36.07 22.36 2.72
N VAL A 601 -36.73 21.22 2.85
CA VAL A 601 -36.17 19.89 2.54
C VAL A 601 -36.12 19.60 1.03
N ASN A 602 -36.79 20.41 0.21
CA ASN A 602 -36.94 20.17 -1.21
C ASN A 602 -35.80 20.80 -2.01
N SER A 603 -35.38 20.09 -3.05
CA SER A 603 -34.55 20.57 -4.14
C SER A 603 -35.38 20.80 -5.39
N PHE A 604 -36.44 19.99 -5.58
CA PHE A 604 -37.47 20.25 -6.57
C PHE A 604 -38.77 20.43 -5.80
N TYR A 605 -39.28 21.66 -5.76
CA TYR A 605 -40.52 21.97 -5.06
C TYR A 605 -41.67 22.10 -6.05
N LYS A 606 -42.54 21.09 -6.07
CA LYS A 606 -43.74 21.04 -6.90
C LYS A 606 -43.40 21.37 -8.34
N THR A 607 -42.53 20.57 -8.93
CA THR A 607 -41.97 20.85 -10.25
C THR A 607 -42.67 20.08 -11.37
N THR A 608 -42.48 20.62 -12.57
CA THR A 608 -42.80 20.02 -13.86
C THR A 608 -41.57 20.16 -14.76
N THR A 609 -40.46 19.55 -14.31
CA THR A 609 -39.13 19.74 -14.89
C THR A 609 -38.77 18.61 -15.84
N ARG A 610 -38.22 18.98 -17.00
CA ARG A 610 -37.58 18.07 -17.95
C ARG A 610 -36.08 18.31 -17.95
N ILE A 611 -35.30 17.28 -17.68
CA ILE A 611 -33.84 17.30 -17.70
C ILE A 611 -33.38 16.26 -18.72
N LEU A 612 -32.58 16.69 -19.69
CA LEU A 612 -31.84 15.82 -20.61
C LEU A 612 -30.36 16.08 -20.39
N MET A 613 -29.59 15.04 -20.03
CA MET A 613 -28.14 15.18 -19.89
C MET A 613 -27.46 14.93 -21.25
N GLY A 614 -27.75 13.82 -21.91
CA GLY A 614 -27.46 13.61 -23.34
C GLY A 614 -26.34 12.60 -23.56
N ASP A 615 -25.33 12.89 -24.37
CA ASP A 615 -24.22 11.96 -24.63
C ASP A 615 -23.01 12.32 -23.73
N GLY A 616 -22.54 11.43 -22.87
CA GLY A 616 -21.45 11.72 -21.94
C GLY A 616 -21.49 10.83 -20.71
N ASN A 617 -20.52 10.98 -19.80
CA ASN A 617 -20.63 10.41 -18.46
C ASN A 617 -21.06 11.52 -17.50
N ASP A 618 -22.36 11.60 -17.27
CA ASP A 618 -23.03 12.75 -16.67
C ASP A 618 -23.29 12.56 -15.18
N VAL A 619 -23.39 13.67 -14.47
CA VAL A 619 -23.63 13.68 -13.02
C VAL A 619 -24.76 14.63 -12.66
N ILE A 620 -25.82 14.09 -12.06
CA ILE A 620 -26.85 14.87 -11.37
C ILE A 620 -26.77 14.60 -9.87
N ASP A 621 -26.54 15.65 -9.07
CA ASP A 621 -26.55 15.58 -7.61
C ASP A 621 -27.63 16.50 -7.04
N VAL A 622 -28.67 15.89 -6.48
CA VAL A 622 -29.81 16.56 -5.88
C VAL A 622 -29.73 16.43 -4.37
N ALA A 623 -29.48 17.54 -3.67
CA ALA A 623 -29.23 17.51 -2.23
C ALA A 623 -30.45 17.05 -1.40
N GLY A 624 -31.66 17.31 -1.88
CA GLY A 624 -32.92 17.15 -1.14
C GLY A 624 -34.01 16.38 -1.88
N THR A 625 -35.26 16.64 -1.50
CA THR A 625 -36.42 15.95 -2.04
C THR A 625 -36.76 16.43 -3.45
N VAL A 626 -37.09 15.47 -4.32
CA VAL A 626 -37.73 15.74 -5.60
C VAL A 626 -39.23 15.58 -5.43
N TRP A 627 -39.97 16.69 -5.56
CA TRP A 627 -41.42 16.72 -5.38
C TRP A 627 -42.12 17.17 -6.68
N ALA A 628 -42.70 16.23 -7.42
CA ALA A 628 -43.46 16.52 -8.64
C ALA A 628 -44.81 17.17 -8.33
N ASP A 629 -45.26 18.11 -9.17
CA ASP A 629 -46.62 18.66 -9.12
C ASP A 629 -47.57 18.03 -10.14
N SER A 630 -48.86 18.26 -9.93
CA SER A 630 -49.93 18.05 -10.91
C SER A 630 -50.66 19.37 -11.09
N ASP A 631 -50.31 20.09 -12.16
CA ASP A 631 -51.10 21.24 -12.58
C ASP A 631 -52.49 20.80 -13.05
N ASN A 632 -53.53 21.51 -12.61
CA ASN A 632 -54.90 21.17 -12.97
C ASN A 632 -55.13 21.36 -14.48
N GLY A 633 -55.26 20.24 -15.20
CA GLY A 633 -55.57 20.22 -16.64
C GLY A 633 -54.35 20.37 -17.55
N GLU A 634 -53.13 20.24 -17.05
CA GLU A 634 -51.90 20.20 -17.84
C GLU A 634 -51.17 18.87 -17.58
N PRO A 635 -50.81 18.09 -18.61
CA PRO A 635 -50.18 16.80 -18.43
C PRO A 635 -48.67 16.94 -18.23
N TYR A 636 -48.19 17.78 -17.32
CA TYR A 636 -46.75 17.84 -17.03
C TYR A 636 -46.39 17.03 -15.80
N SER A 637 -45.19 16.44 -15.83
CA SER A 637 -44.58 15.78 -14.69
C SER A 637 -43.06 15.87 -14.78
N ASN A 638 -42.36 15.48 -13.73
CA ASN A 638 -40.90 15.45 -13.76
C ASN A 638 -40.43 14.34 -14.69
N TYR A 639 -39.49 14.66 -15.57
CA TYR A 639 -38.84 13.74 -16.47
C TYR A 639 -37.34 14.01 -16.49
N ILE A 640 -36.54 13.04 -16.07
CA ILE A 640 -35.08 13.11 -16.08
C ILE A 640 -34.60 11.99 -16.99
N ASN A 641 -33.83 12.31 -18.03
CA ASN A 641 -33.19 11.36 -18.92
C ASN A 641 -31.68 11.61 -18.87
N LEU A 642 -30.90 10.59 -18.52
CA LEU A 642 -29.44 10.71 -18.44
C LEU A 642 -28.82 10.56 -19.84
N GLY A 643 -29.28 9.60 -20.64
CA GLY A 643 -28.99 9.58 -22.07
C GLY A 643 -28.02 8.47 -22.43
N ARG A 644 -26.79 8.78 -22.88
CA ARG A 644 -25.81 7.79 -23.33
C ARG A 644 -24.48 7.99 -22.62
N GLY A 645 -24.02 6.95 -21.92
CA GLY A 645 -22.73 6.86 -21.25
C GLY A 645 -22.91 6.34 -19.84
N ASP A 646 -21.85 6.35 -19.03
CA ASP A 646 -21.95 5.82 -17.66
C ASP A 646 -22.35 6.95 -16.71
N ASP A 647 -23.65 7.16 -16.53
CA ASP A 647 -24.21 8.31 -15.84
C ASP A 647 -24.50 8.06 -14.35
N SER A 648 -24.65 9.13 -13.57
CA SER A 648 -25.03 9.03 -12.16
C SER A 648 -26.06 10.07 -11.73
N LEU A 649 -27.12 9.60 -11.07
CA LEU A 649 -28.13 10.42 -10.41
C LEU A 649 -28.18 10.08 -8.92
N HIS A 650 -27.87 11.07 -8.09
CA HIS A 650 -28.02 10.99 -6.64
C HIS A 650 -29.13 11.93 -6.16
N ILE A 651 -30.03 11.40 -5.32
CA ILE A 651 -31.10 12.15 -4.66
C ILE A 651 -30.99 11.95 -3.15
N GLY A 652 -30.49 12.98 -2.45
CA GLY A 652 -30.29 12.98 -1.00
C GLY A 652 -31.59 13.08 -0.17
N GLY A 653 -32.75 13.23 -0.82
CA GLY A 653 -34.06 13.28 -0.20
C GLY A 653 -35.03 12.24 -0.74
N LYS A 654 -36.33 12.53 -0.66
CA LYS A 654 -37.37 11.62 -1.18
C LYS A 654 -37.57 11.79 -2.68
N LEU A 655 -38.11 10.74 -3.31
CA LEU A 655 -38.91 10.88 -4.53
C LEU A 655 -40.38 10.90 -4.12
N ALA A 656 -41.07 12.00 -4.39
CA ALA A 656 -42.47 12.19 -4.02
C ALA A 656 -43.20 13.03 -5.08
N ASP A 657 -44.51 13.12 -4.95
CA ASP A 657 -45.37 13.90 -5.83
C ASP A 657 -46.54 14.51 -5.04
N THR A 658 -47.33 15.40 -5.65
CA THR A 658 -48.52 15.98 -5.00
C THR A 658 -49.71 15.02 -4.93
N PHE A 659 -49.47 13.71 -5.08
CA PHE A 659 -50.49 12.70 -4.94
C PHE A 659 -51.05 12.70 -3.52
N ASN A 660 -52.18 13.38 -3.36
CA ASN A 660 -52.97 13.38 -2.15
C ASN A 660 -54.25 12.58 -2.40
N THR A 661 -54.78 11.98 -1.34
CA THR A 661 -55.90 11.02 -1.31
C THR A 661 -57.26 11.61 -1.76
N GLY A 662 -57.39 12.03 -3.02
CA GLY A 662 -58.58 12.66 -3.61
C GLY A 662 -58.59 12.66 -5.15
N THR A 663 -59.78 12.78 -5.74
CA THR A 663 -60.12 12.43 -7.14
C THR A 663 -59.57 13.34 -8.26
N ASN A 664 -58.63 14.26 -7.99
CA ASN A 664 -58.27 15.33 -8.93
C ASN A 664 -56.78 15.37 -9.34
N VAL A 665 -55.96 14.40 -8.93
CA VAL A 665 -54.52 14.35 -9.28
C VAL A 665 -54.30 13.25 -10.30
N VAL A 666 -54.24 13.61 -11.59
CA VAL A 666 -54.16 12.63 -12.71
C VAL A 666 -52.74 12.50 -13.27
N TYR A 667 -51.89 13.53 -13.15
CA TYR A 667 -50.65 13.61 -13.92
C TYR A 667 -49.35 13.74 -13.11
N ALA A 668 -49.43 13.95 -11.79
CA ALA A 668 -48.25 14.05 -10.93
C ALA A 668 -47.45 12.74 -10.95
N SER A 669 -46.22 12.81 -11.45
CA SER A 669 -45.28 11.68 -11.50
C SER A 669 -43.83 12.12 -11.59
N ASN A 670 -42.93 11.22 -11.23
CA ASN A 670 -41.51 11.32 -11.54
C ASN A 670 -41.14 10.17 -12.50
N VAL A 671 -40.65 10.50 -13.69
CA VAL A 671 -40.07 9.54 -14.63
C VAL A 671 -38.56 9.77 -14.66
N ILE A 672 -37.80 8.75 -14.30
CA ILE A 672 -36.34 8.74 -14.36
C ILE A 672 -35.97 7.69 -15.40
N ASP A 673 -35.41 8.12 -16.52
CA ASP A 673 -34.83 7.27 -17.54
C ASP A 673 -33.32 7.34 -17.42
N LEU A 674 -32.72 6.23 -17.00
CA LEU A 674 -31.28 6.11 -16.86
C LEU A 674 -30.59 6.11 -18.23
N GLY A 675 -31.30 5.82 -19.32
CA GLY A 675 -30.71 5.81 -20.65
C GLY A 675 -29.90 4.54 -20.89
N SER A 676 -28.79 4.67 -21.62
CA SER A 676 -27.89 3.58 -21.97
C SER A 676 -26.47 3.82 -21.45
N GLY A 677 -25.89 2.83 -20.80
CA GLY A 677 -24.50 2.69 -20.40
C GLY A 677 -24.43 1.81 -19.16
N LYS A 678 -23.68 2.24 -18.15
CA LYS A 678 -23.68 1.62 -16.81
C LYS A 678 -24.10 2.62 -15.77
N ASP A 679 -25.38 2.95 -15.78
CA ASP A 679 -25.91 4.07 -15.03
C ASP A 679 -26.12 3.75 -13.56
N ALA A 680 -26.00 4.77 -12.71
CA ALA A 680 -26.20 4.65 -11.27
C ALA A 680 -27.31 5.57 -10.77
N LEU A 681 -28.28 5.02 -10.03
CA LEU A 681 -29.29 5.76 -9.29
C LEU A 681 -29.18 5.48 -7.80
N THR A 682 -29.03 6.52 -6.99
CA THR A 682 -29.15 6.42 -5.53
C THR A 682 -30.21 7.37 -4.99
N VAL A 683 -31.14 6.85 -4.19
CA VAL A 683 -32.14 7.65 -3.46
C VAL A 683 -32.03 7.38 -1.97
N ASP A 684 -31.69 8.42 -1.22
CA ASP A 684 -31.48 8.32 0.23
C ASP A 684 -32.79 8.31 1.03
N GLY A 685 -33.79 9.05 0.55
CA GLY A 685 -35.11 9.11 1.15
C GLY A 685 -36.07 8.04 0.61
N ALA A 686 -37.31 8.11 1.09
CA ALA A 686 -38.37 7.21 0.64
C ALA A 686 -38.75 7.50 -0.82
N VAL A 687 -39.11 6.44 -1.55
CA VAL A 687 -39.78 6.53 -2.85
C VAL A 687 -41.28 6.34 -2.60
N GLU A 688 -42.02 7.44 -2.74
CA GLU A 688 -43.44 7.55 -2.43
C GLU A 688 -44.19 8.08 -3.68
N GLY A 689 -45.48 7.76 -3.81
CA GLY A 689 -46.31 8.25 -4.92
C GLY A 689 -46.08 7.50 -6.24
N ASN A 690 -46.06 8.24 -7.36
CA ASN A 690 -45.93 7.74 -8.72
C ASN A 690 -44.50 7.96 -9.24
N ALA A 691 -43.69 6.91 -9.23
CA ALA A 691 -42.34 6.91 -9.78
C ALA A 691 -42.21 5.81 -10.84
N LEU A 692 -41.64 6.14 -11.99
CA LEU A 692 -41.26 5.18 -13.02
C LEU A 692 -39.75 5.32 -13.25
N ILE A 693 -39.04 4.23 -13.09
CA ILE A 693 -37.59 4.14 -13.34
C ILE A 693 -37.38 3.24 -14.56
N LEU A 694 -36.68 3.77 -15.56
CA LEU A 694 -36.40 3.12 -16.84
C LEU A 694 -34.89 2.98 -17.04
N SER A 695 -34.47 1.96 -17.78
CA SER A 695 -33.12 1.83 -18.33
C SER A 695 -33.19 1.16 -19.71
N ASP A 696 -32.20 1.39 -20.57
CA ASP A 696 -32.01 0.67 -21.83
C ASP A 696 -31.02 -0.49 -21.74
N ASP A 697 -30.06 -0.44 -20.79
CA ASP A 697 -29.09 -1.49 -20.54
C ASP A 697 -28.75 -1.69 -19.05
N ALA A 698 -27.48 -1.81 -18.68
CA ALA A 698 -27.06 -2.21 -17.33
C ALA A 698 -27.15 -1.02 -16.36
N SER A 699 -27.75 -1.22 -15.19
CA SER A 699 -27.88 -0.15 -14.20
C SER A 699 -27.66 -0.63 -12.77
N THR A 700 -27.10 0.25 -11.94
CA THR A 700 -27.00 0.05 -10.48
C THR A 700 -27.97 0.99 -9.75
N ILE A 701 -28.99 0.43 -9.10
CA ILE A 701 -30.01 1.18 -8.40
C ILE A 701 -29.97 0.85 -6.91
N THR A 702 -29.76 1.86 -6.06
CA THR A 702 -29.79 1.72 -4.60
C THR A 702 -30.84 2.63 -3.98
N LEU A 703 -31.82 2.02 -3.31
CA LEU A 703 -32.88 2.72 -2.59
C LEU A 703 -32.71 2.48 -1.09
N ASN A 704 -32.22 3.52 -0.39
CA ASN A 704 -31.80 3.44 1.00
C ASN A 704 -32.96 3.51 2.00
N SER A 705 -34.18 3.82 1.54
CA SER A 705 -35.37 3.93 2.38
C SER A 705 -36.56 3.19 1.80
N LYS A 706 -37.73 3.34 2.46
CA LYS A 706 -38.95 2.60 2.11
C LYS A 706 -39.40 2.95 0.69
N VAL A 707 -39.88 1.93 -0.03
CA VAL A 707 -40.49 2.09 -1.35
C VAL A 707 -41.95 1.69 -1.24
N THR A 708 -42.84 2.64 -1.55
CA THR A 708 -44.29 2.48 -1.40
C THR A 708 -45.03 3.13 -2.56
N GLY A 709 -46.35 2.93 -2.64
CA GLY A 709 -47.17 3.55 -3.68
C GLY A 709 -47.12 2.78 -4.99
N LEU A 710 -46.85 3.49 -6.08
CA LEU A 710 -46.92 3.00 -7.46
C LEU A 710 -45.55 3.03 -8.16
N ALA A 711 -44.45 2.97 -7.39
CA ALA A 711 -43.10 2.84 -7.91
C ALA A 711 -42.99 1.62 -8.84
N THR A 712 -42.50 1.84 -10.06
CA THR A 712 -42.41 0.85 -11.12
C THR A 712 -41.03 0.91 -11.76
N PHE A 713 -40.47 -0.25 -12.10
CA PHE A 713 -39.13 -0.38 -12.66
C PHE A 713 -39.23 -1.19 -13.95
N VAL A 714 -38.70 -0.64 -15.04
CA VAL A 714 -38.62 -1.31 -16.35
C VAL A 714 -37.21 -1.12 -16.87
N LEU A 715 -36.35 -2.08 -16.56
CA LEU A 715 -34.93 -2.01 -16.86
C LEU A 715 -34.62 -2.68 -18.20
N GLY A 716 -33.37 -2.48 -18.62
CA GLY A 716 -32.90 -2.70 -19.97
C GLY A 716 -32.32 -4.09 -20.20
N SER A 717 -31.52 -4.22 -21.25
CA SER A 717 -30.70 -5.41 -21.44
C SER A 717 -29.30 -5.21 -20.84
N GLY A 718 -28.89 -5.96 -19.84
CA GLY A 718 -27.60 -5.75 -19.18
C GLY A 718 -27.54 -6.46 -17.84
N GLU A 719 -26.44 -6.27 -17.11
CA GLU A 719 -26.37 -6.72 -15.71
C GLU A 719 -26.94 -5.60 -14.83
N ASP A 720 -28.22 -5.71 -14.47
CA ASP A 720 -28.85 -4.79 -13.52
C ASP A 720 -28.61 -5.22 -12.07
N VAL A 721 -28.23 -4.28 -11.22
CA VAL A 721 -28.02 -4.47 -9.78
C VAL A 721 -28.95 -3.54 -9.01
N VAL A 722 -30.04 -4.08 -8.47
CA VAL A 722 -31.06 -3.32 -7.74
C VAL A 722 -31.08 -3.73 -6.27
N THR A 723 -30.88 -2.76 -5.37
CA THR A 723 -30.89 -2.98 -3.92
C THR A 723 -31.90 -2.10 -3.21
N PHE A 724 -32.83 -2.74 -2.51
CA PHE A 724 -33.79 -2.12 -1.60
C PHE A 724 -33.38 -2.39 -0.15
N LYS A 725 -32.92 -1.35 0.57
CA LYS A 725 -32.43 -1.51 1.95
C LYS A 725 -33.54 -1.59 2.99
N GLU A 726 -34.69 -1.00 2.69
CA GLU A 726 -35.83 -0.94 3.60
C GLU A 726 -37.07 -1.59 2.98
N ALA A 727 -38.17 -1.62 3.74
CA ALA A 727 -39.38 -2.31 3.34
C ALA A 727 -39.95 -1.80 2.01
N VAL A 728 -40.31 -2.74 1.14
CA VAL A 728 -40.97 -2.50 -0.15
C VAL A 728 -42.39 -3.04 -0.08
N SER A 729 -43.36 -2.17 -0.36
CA SER A 729 -44.76 -2.59 -0.49
C SER A 729 -45.42 -1.80 -1.60
N PHE A 730 -45.69 -2.47 -2.72
CA PHE A 730 -46.46 -1.86 -3.79
C PHE A 730 -47.96 -1.93 -3.48
N GLY A 731 -48.73 -0.93 -3.91
CA GLY A 731 -50.16 -0.85 -3.62
C GLY A 731 -50.51 -0.31 -2.22
N GLY A 732 -51.79 0.06 -2.05
CA GLY A 732 -52.30 0.74 -0.84
C GLY A 732 -52.77 2.19 -1.04
N GLY A 733 -52.97 2.66 -2.28
CA GLY A 733 -53.53 3.98 -2.62
C GLY A 733 -54.94 3.93 -3.24
N TYR A 734 -55.45 5.06 -3.73
CA TYR A 734 -56.74 5.16 -4.45
C TYR A 734 -56.73 4.50 -5.84
N TYR A 735 -55.56 4.37 -6.45
CA TYR A 735 -55.36 3.69 -7.73
C TYR A 735 -54.58 2.39 -7.49
N GLU A 736 -55.00 1.32 -8.16
CA GLU A 736 -54.29 0.04 -8.15
C GLU A 736 -53.31 -0.09 -9.34
N SER A 737 -53.17 0.96 -10.18
CA SER A 737 -52.42 0.91 -11.43
C SER A 737 -51.52 2.14 -11.66
N ILE A 738 -50.54 1.99 -12.55
CA ILE A 738 -49.57 3.03 -12.98
C ILE A 738 -50.18 4.12 -13.87
N SER A 739 -51.52 4.24 -13.86
CA SER A 739 -52.26 5.14 -14.75
C SER A 739 -51.80 6.61 -14.73
N PRO A 740 -51.32 7.21 -13.61
CA PRO A 740 -50.90 8.61 -13.66
C PRO A 740 -49.74 8.84 -14.62
N VAL A 741 -48.70 8.00 -14.57
CA VAL A 741 -47.54 8.09 -15.46
C VAL A 741 -47.94 7.90 -16.92
N VAL A 742 -48.71 6.84 -17.20
CA VAL A 742 -49.10 6.47 -18.57
C VAL A 742 -50.06 7.51 -19.16
N ASN A 743 -51.03 8.02 -18.38
CA ASN A 743 -51.93 9.06 -18.85
C ASN A 743 -51.18 10.35 -19.17
N THR A 744 -50.21 10.76 -18.33
CA THR A 744 -49.35 11.92 -18.61
C THR A 744 -48.61 11.74 -19.93
N TYR A 745 -48.00 10.58 -20.16
CA TYR A 745 -47.32 10.27 -21.42
C TYR A 745 -48.27 10.35 -22.63
N LEU A 746 -49.40 9.65 -22.57
CA LEU A 746 -50.36 9.58 -23.68
C LEU A 746 -50.96 10.94 -24.03
N GLU A 747 -51.22 11.80 -23.03
CA GLU A 747 -51.69 13.16 -23.27
C GLU A 747 -50.64 14.03 -23.98
N ASN A 748 -49.36 13.93 -23.59
CA ASN A 748 -48.28 14.62 -24.30
C ASN A 748 -48.08 14.06 -25.70
N LYS A 749 -48.19 12.75 -25.91
CA LYS A 749 -47.97 12.13 -27.24
C LYS A 749 -48.96 12.59 -28.31
N LYS A 750 -50.13 13.16 -27.94
CA LYS A 750 -51.16 13.58 -28.90
C LYS A 750 -50.62 14.61 -29.90
N ALA A 751 -50.97 14.43 -31.16
CA ALA A 751 -50.62 15.38 -32.21
C ALA A 751 -51.20 16.78 -31.89
N GLY A 752 -50.33 17.79 -31.89
CA GLY A 752 -50.71 19.17 -31.56
C GLY A 752 -50.80 19.48 -30.06
N ALA A 753 -50.41 18.54 -29.18
CA ALA A 753 -50.18 18.86 -27.77
C ALA A 753 -49.01 19.87 -27.65
N PRO A 754 -49.07 20.82 -26.70
CA PRO A 754 -48.03 21.84 -26.55
C PRO A 754 -46.64 21.27 -26.26
N ASN A 755 -46.54 20.05 -25.71
CA ASN A 755 -45.28 19.39 -25.36
C ASN A 755 -45.19 17.98 -25.96
N GLN A 756 -45.47 17.89 -27.25
CA GLN A 756 -45.55 16.60 -27.95
C GLN A 756 -44.32 15.69 -27.77
N ASN A 757 -43.15 16.30 -27.53
CA ASN A 757 -41.87 15.62 -27.41
C ASN A 757 -41.36 15.51 -25.96
N TRP A 758 -42.22 15.72 -24.95
CA TRP A 758 -41.78 15.74 -23.55
C TRP A 758 -41.05 14.46 -23.14
N TYR A 759 -41.51 13.30 -23.62
CA TYR A 759 -40.93 11.98 -23.35
C TYR A 759 -40.40 11.31 -24.64
N ALA A 760 -39.85 12.10 -25.57
CA ALA A 760 -39.47 11.58 -26.88
C ALA A 760 -38.40 10.48 -26.78
N GLU A 761 -37.46 10.62 -25.85
CA GLU A 761 -36.32 9.70 -25.68
C GLU A 761 -36.77 8.35 -25.12
N SER A 762 -37.72 8.32 -24.18
CA SER A 762 -38.26 7.07 -23.60
C SER A 762 -39.48 6.49 -24.33
N ALA A 763 -39.88 7.05 -25.48
CA ALA A 763 -41.18 6.75 -26.10
C ALA A 763 -41.39 5.25 -26.39
N SER A 764 -40.34 4.54 -26.81
CA SER A 764 -40.39 3.10 -27.12
C SER A 764 -40.67 2.22 -25.89
N LYS A 765 -40.16 2.61 -24.72
CA LYS A 765 -40.38 1.93 -23.43
C LYS A 765 -41.78 2.24 -22.91
N LEU A 766 -42.16 3.52 -22.93
CA LEU A 766 -43.47 3.97 -22.47
C LEU A 766 -44.63 3.41 -23.31
N ASP A 767 -44.41 3.15 -24.60
CA ASP A 767 -45.39 2.53 -25.51
C ASP A 767 -45.75 1.08 -25.16
N LYS A 768 -44.93 0.41 -24.34
CA LYS A 768 -45.21 -0.95 -23.87
C LYS A 768 -46.09 -0.98 -22.62
N LEU A 769 -46.34 0.17 -22.00
CA LEU A 769 -47.09 0.29 -20.74
C LEU A 769 -48.58 0.53 -21.00
N ASP A 770 -49.42 -0.04 -20.13
CA ASP A 770 -50.87 0.15 -20.18
C ASP A 770 -51.39 0.76 -18.87
N VAL A 771 -52.43 1.60 -18.97
CA VAL A 771 -53.04 2.31 -17.84
C VAL A 771 -53.61 1.38 -16.75
N LEU A 772 -53.85 0.11 -17.06
CA LEU A 772 -54.37 -0.90 -16.13
C LEU A 772 -53.26 -1.73 -15.45
N MET A 773 -52.00 -1.57 -15.83
CA MET A 773 -50.89 -2.29 -15.22
C MET A 773 -50.73 -1.92 -13.75
N LYS A 774 -50.58 -2.93 -12.89
CA LYS A 774 -50.16 -2.74 -11.50
C LYS A 774 -48.67 -2.37 -11.46
N PRO A 775 -48.17 -1.74 -10.38
CA PRO A 775 -46.73 -1.54 -10.20
C PRO A 775 -45.99 -2.89 -10.19
N PHE A 776 -44.83 -2.92 -10.85
CA PHE A 776 -43.99 -4.11 -11.00
C PHE A 776 -42.50 -3.73 -11.07
N ILE A 777 -41.64 -4.74 -10.93
CA ILE A 777 -40.22 -4.67 -11.23
C ILE A 777 -39.95 -5.62 -12.39
N ASP A 778 -39.42 -5.10 -13.49
CA ASP A 778 -38.94 -5.87 -14.63
C ASP A 778 -37.47 -5.52 -14.84
N LEU A 779 -36.58 -6.48 -14.62
CA LEU A 779 -35.13 -6.31 -14.76
C LEU A 779 -34.66 -6.52 -16.21
N GLY A 780 -35.56 -6.79 -17.16
CA GLY A 780 -35.17 -6.97 -18.57
C GLY A 780 -34.37 -8.24 -18.82
N ASP A 781 -33.43 -8.25 -19.78
CA ASP A 781 -32.59 -9.43 -20.08
C ASP A 781 -31.17 -9.19 -19.54
N GLY A 782 -30.47 -10.24 -19.11
CA GLY A 782 -29.08 -10.23 -18.65
C GLY A 782 -28.92 -10.96 -17.30
N ASN A 783 -27.71 -10.98 -16.74
CA ASN A 783 -27.50 -11.65 -15.45
C ASN A 783 -27.80 -10.67 -14.32
N ASN A 784 -29.05 -10.56 -13.89
CA ASN A 784 -29.46 -9.51 -12.98
C ASN A 784 -29.31 -9.90 -11.51
N THR A 785 -29.13 -8.90 -10.63
CA THR A 785 -29.12 -9.06 -9.18
C THR A 785 -30.15 -8.14 -8.54
N LEU A 786 -31.12 -8.73 -7.85
CA LEU A 786 -32.17 -8.00 -7.12
C LEU A 786 -32.15 -8.39 -5.64
N THR A 787 -31.88 -7.41 -4.77
CA THR A 787 -31.77 -7.62 -3.32
C THR A 787 -32.79 -6.79 -2.56
N PHE A 788 -33.56 -7.45 -1.71
CA PHE A 788 -34.38 -6.83 -0.66
C PHE A 788 -33.77 -7.17 0.71
N GLU A 789 -33.23 -6.17 1.40
CA GLU A 789 -32.68 -6.36 2.75
C GLU A 789 -33.78 -6.47 3.82
N ASN A 790 -35.00 -6.03 3.50
CA ASN A 790 -36.15 -6.02 4.40
C ASN A 790 -37.40 -6.66 3.75
N THR A 791 -38.58 -6.46 4.36
CA THR A 791 -39.84 -7.06 3.89
C THR A 791 -40.20 -6.61 2.47
N LEU A 792 -40.50 -7.57 1.61
CA LEU A 792 -41.11 -7.39 0.30
C LEU A 792 -42.58 -7.83 0.35
N ALA A 793 -43.48 -6.91 0.01
CA ALA A 793 -44.91 -7.17 -0.04
C ALA A 793 -45.57 -6.69 -1.34
N ASN A 794 -46.59 -7.42 -1.80
CA ASN A 794 -47.50 -6.98 -2.87
C ASN A 794 -46.78 -6.67 -4.20
N ALA A 795 -45.71 -7.39 -4.52
CA ALA A 795 -44.87 -7.08 -5.67
C ALA A 795 -44.97 -8.14 -6.77
N ASP A 796 -44.94 -7.69 -8.02
CA ASP A 796 -44.75 -8.52 -9.20
C ASP A 796 -43.34 -8.26 -9.73
N ILE A 797 -42.50 -9.29 -9.81
CA ILE A 797 -41.08 -9.22 -10.20
C ILE A 797 -40.83 -10.13 -11.41
N LYS A 798 -40.06 -9.64 -12.38
CA LYS A 798 -39.57 -10.37 -13.55
C LYS A 798 -38.09 -10.08 -13.81
N SER A 799 -37.30 -11.06 -14.22
CA SER A 799 -35.86 -10.85 -14.52
C SER A 799 -35.36 -11.32 -15.89
N GLY A 800 -36.20 -11.95 -16.71
CA GLY A 800 -35.97 -12.19 -18.14
C GLY A 800 -34.98 -13.30 -18.46
N ASN A 801 -34.24 -13.18 -19.58
CA ASN A 801 -33.24 -14.19 -19.93
C ASN A 801 -31.88 -13.84 -19.32
N GLY A 802 -31.19 -14.81 -18.71
CA GLY A 802 -29.87 -14.66 -18.11
C GLY A 802 -29.79 -15.44 -16.80
N ASN A 803 -28.64 -15.48 -16.16
CA ASN A 803 -28.51 -16.13 -14.85
C ASN A 803 -28.77 -15.11 -13.75
N ASP A 804 -30.00 -15.06 -13.27
CA ASP A 804 -30.46 -14.05 -12.32
C ASP A 804 -30.27 -14.47 -10.86
N THR A 805 -30.11 -13.48 -9.98
CA THR A 805 -30.05 -13.69 -8.53
C THR A 805 -31.04 -12.77 -7.83
N ILE A 806 -32.05 -13.35 -7.18
CA ILE A 806 -33.06 -12.63 -6.40
C ILE A 806 -32.95 -13.02 -4.93
N THR A 807 -32.70 -12.04 -4.05
CA THR A 807 -32.50 -12.25 -2.62
C THR A 807 -33.52 -11.48 -1.79
N ILE A 808 -34.30 -12.17 -0.96
CA ILE A 808 -35.21 -11.59 0.03
C ILE A 808 -34.69 -11.95 1.42
N SER A 809 -33.96 -11.03 2.02
CA SER A 809 -33.22 -11.25 3.28
C SER A 809 -34.09 -11.23 4.54
N ASN A 810 -35.35 -10.79 4.42
CA ASN A 810 -36.31 -10.79 5.53
C ASN A 810 -37.58 -11.56 5.15
N THR A 811 -38.68 -10.89 4.82
CA THR A 811 -39.99 -11.54 4.64
C THR A 811 -40.53 -11.31 3.24
N LEU A 812 -40.92 -12.38 2.55
CA LEU A 812 -41.68 -12.35 1.29
C LEU A 812 -43.18 -12.50 1.59
N SER A 813 -44.04 -11.65 1.02
CA SER A 813 -45.49 -11.67 1.25
C SER A 813 -46.31 -11.20 0.06
N ASN A 814 -47.38 -11.91 -0.30
CA ASN A 814 -48.33 -11.50 -1.34
C ASN A 814 -47.68 -11.06 -2.68
N SER A 815 -46.64 -11.77 -3.12
CA SER A 815 -45.82 -11.37 -4.28
C SER A 815 -45.70 -12.50 -5.30
N ASN A 816 -45.44 -12.13 -6.55
CA ASN A 816 -45.11 -13.05 -7.63
C ASN A 816 -43.69 -12.76 -8.13
N ILE A 817 -42.87 -13.79 -8.34
CA ILE A 817 -41.52 -13.72 -8.90
C ILE A 817 -41.47 -14.65 -10.10
N ALA A 818 -40.96 -14.17 -11.24
CA ALA A 818 -40.67 -14.97 -12.42
C ALA A 818 -39.24 -14.70 -12.89
N THR A 819 -38.34 -15.68 -12.91
CA THR A 819 -36.94 -15.40 -13.26
C THR A 819 -36.72 -15.44 -14.77
N GLY A 820 -37.16 -16.50 -15.46
CA GLY A 820 -37.25 -16.46 -16.92
C GLY A 820 -36.46 -17.59 -17.55
N ALA A 821 -35.37 -17.33 -18.26
CA ALA A 821 -34.55 -18.40 -18.82
C ALA A 821 -33.08 -18.24 -18.43
N GLY A 822 -32.46 -19.28 -17.88
CA GLY A 822 -31.07 -19.24 -17.42
C GLY A 822 -30.78 -20.23 -16.32
N ALA A 823 -29.72 -20.01 -15.55
CA ALA A 823 -29.50 -20.73 -14.31
C ALA A 823 -29.70 -19.75 -13.15
N ASP A 824 -30.94 -19.65 -12.70
CA ASP A 824 -31.40 -18.63 -11.77
C ASP A 824 -31.28 -19.06 -10.31
N HIS A 825 -31.12 -18.09 -9.44
CA HIS A 825 -31.01 -18.31 -8.00
C HIS A 825 -31.95 -17.40 -7.21
N VAL A 826 -32.92 -17.99 -6.51
CA VAL A 826 -33.85 -17.27 -5.63
C VAL A 826 -33.62 -17.66 -4.17
N PHE A 827 -33.35 -16.68 -3.31
CA PHE A 827 -33.21 -16.86 -1.87
C PHE A 827 -34.33 -16.16 -1.11
N VAL A 828 -34.99 -16.86 -0.20
CA VAL A 828 -36.03 -16.32 0.69
C VAL A 828 -35.76 -16.70 2.15
N GLU A 829 -35.48 -15.71 3.00
CA GLU A 829 -35.24 -15.94 4.42
C GLU A 829 -36.51 -16.40 5.16
N ASN A 830 -37.61 -15.64 5.02
CA ASN A 830 -38.90 -15.95 5.63
C ASN A 830 -40.04 -15.92 4.59
N TRP A 831 -40.59 -17.10 4.29
CA TRP A 831 -41.75 -17.22 3.42
C TRP A 831 -43.05 -17.08 4.21
N ASN A 832 -43.83 -16.02 3.99
CA ASN A 832 -45.08 -15.80 4.72
C ASN A 832 -46.25 -16.61 4.13
N THR A 833 -46.47 -17.82 4.67
CA THR A 833 -47.52 -18.74 4.19
C THR A 833 -48.94 -18.23 4.42
N ALA A 834 -49.11 -17.11 5.15
CA ALA A 834 -50.38 -16.43 5.37
C ALA A 834 -50.86 -15.60 4.17
N THR A 835 -50.09 -15.58 3.08
CA THR A 835 -50.38 -14.80 1.88
C THR A 835 -50.20 -15.66 0.63
N LYS A 836 -50.63 -15.14 -0.52
CA LYS A 836 -50.43 -15.82 -1.81
C LYS A 836 -49.05 -15.46 -2.36
N ILE A 837 -48.17 -16.44 -2.48
CA ILE A 837 -46.83 -16.23 -3.06
C ILE A 837 -46.65 -17.20 -4.22
N LYS A 838 -46.21 -16.71 -5.38
CA LYS A 838 -45.82 -17.53 -6.52
C LYS A 838 -44.36 -17.24 -6.87
N VAL A 839 -43.55 -18.27 -7.00
CA VAL A 839 -42.24 -18.21 -7.66
C VAL A 839 -42.27 -19.15 -8.86
N ASP A 840 -41.81 -18.65 -10.00
CA ASP A 840 -41.73 -19.33 -11.29
C ASP A 840 -40.27 -19.19 -11.76
N LEU A 841 -39.50 -20.27 -11.74
CA LEU A 841 -38.07 -20.20 -12.05
C LEU A 841 -37.84 -20.21 -13.58
N GLY A 842 -38.64 -20.96 -14.32
CA GLY A 842 -38.75 -20.83 -15.77
C GLY A 842 -37.91 -21.88 -16.48
N ASP A 843 -37.16 -21.49 -17.52
CA ASP A 843 -36.38 -22.43 -18.33
C ASP A 843 -34.92 -22.46 -17.83
N GLY A 844 -34.39 -23.64 -17.51
CA GLY A 844 -32.98 -23.87 -17.25
C GLY A 844 -32.72 -24.62 -15.95
N ASN A 845 -31.56 -24.43 -15.34
CA ASN A 845 -31.18 -25.23 -14.16
C ASN A 845 -31.18 -24.32 -12.94
N ASP A 846 -32.34 -24.20 -12.30
CA ASP A 846 -32.57 -23.17 -11.31
C ASP A 846 -32.42 -23.68 -9.89
N THR A 847 -32.21 -22.75 -8.97
CA THR A 847 -32.11 -23.05 -7.55
C THR A 847 -32.94 -22.07 -6.74
N ILE A 848 -33.74 -22.61 -5.83
CA ILE A 848 -34.44 -21.83 -4.82
C ILE A 848 -34.09 -22.31 -3.41
N GLU A 849 -33.73 -21.37 -2.54
CA GLU A 849 -33.48 -21.63 -1.13
C GLU A 849 -34.51 -20.92 -0.25
N VAL A 850 -35.16 -21.69 0.63
CA VAL A 850 -36.09 -21.16 1.64
C VAL A 850 -35.62 -21.54 3.04
N SER A 851 -35.29 -20.52 3.84
CA SER A 851 -34.77 -20.71 5.19
C SER A 851 -35.86 -21.05 6.22
N SER A 852 -37.03 -20.38 6.16
CA SER A 852 -38.09 -20.57 7.16
C SER A 852 -39.50 -20.19 6.66
N LEU A 853 -40.53 -20.62 7.41
CA LEU A 853 -41.93 -20.28 7.17
C LEU A 853 -42.47 -19.33 8.25
N GLY A 854 -42.95 -18.15 7.83
CA GLY A 854 -43.71 -17.25 8.69
C GLY A 854 -45.12 -17.80 8.93
N ARG A 855 -45.42 -18.28 10.15
CA ARG A 855 -46.73 -18.85 10.51
C ARG A 855 -47.68 -17.77 11.05
N GLN A 856 -48.97 -17.84 10.69
CA GLN A 856 -49.99 -17.04 11.39
C GLN A 856 -50.18 -17.52 12.82
N ASN A 857 -50.13 -16.58 13.77
CA ASN A 857 -50.74 -16.74 15.09
C ASN A 857 -52.24 -16.39 14.99
N GLY A 858 -53.06 -17.26 14.38
CA GLY A 858 -54.49 -16.99 14.18
C GLY A 858 -55.33 -18.26 13.93
N ASN A 859 -56.51 -18.35 14.55
CA ASN A 859 -57.39 -19.53 14.62
C ASN A 859 -58.21 -19.82 13.34
N SER A 860 -57.73 -19.53 12.13
CA SER A 860 -58.45 -19.89 10.91
C SER A 860 -57.53 -20.41 9.82
N PRO A 861 -57.56 -21.72 9.51
CA PRO A 861 -56.85 -22.27 8.36
C PRO A 861 -57.44 -21.66 7.08
N GLN A 862 -56.76 -20.67 6.50
CA GLN A 862 -57.01 -20.24 5.14
C GLN A 862 -56.06 -21.01 4.20
N ILE A 863 -56.61 -21.52 3.09
CA ILE A 863 -55.81 -22.17 2.05
C ILE A 863 -55.30 -21.05 1.13
N PHE A 864 -54.08 -20.58 1.39
CA PHE A 864 -53.38 -19.67 0.48
C PHE A 864 -52.58 -20.47 -0.54
N GLN A 865 -52.64 -20.05 -1.80
CA GLN A 865 -51.88 -20.65 -2.89
C GLN A 865 -50.42 -20.18 -2.81
N ASN A 866 -49.58 -20.98 -2.16
CA ASN A 866 -48.13 -20.79 -2.17
C ASN A 866 -47.54 -21.83 -3.12
N VAL A 867 -46.86 -21.36 -4.17
CA VAL A 867 -46.36 -22.22 -5.25
C VAL A 867 -44.94 -21.81 -5.62
N ILE A 868 -44.09 -22.81 -5.79
CA ILE A 868 -42.81 -22.73 -6.51
C ILE A 868 -42.94 -23.67 -7.71
N ASP A 869 -42.70 -23.14 -8.90
CA ASP A 869 -42.63 -23.89 -10.16
C ASP A 869 -41.18 -23.82 -10.65
N GLY A 870 -40.52 -24.96 -10.81
CA GLY A 870 -39.15 -25.00 -11.37
C GLY A 870 -39.13 -24.72 -12.86
N GLY A 871 -40.16 -25.20 -13.59
CA GLY A 871 -40.28 -25.02 -15.03
C GLY A 871 -39.52 -26.09 -15.82
N ASP A 872 -38.85 -25.71 -16.90
CA ASP A 872 -38.19 -26.64 -17.82
C ASP A 872 -36.69 -26.74 -17.50
N GLY A 873 -36.24 -27.84 -16.90
CA GLY A 873 -34.83 -28.17 -16.78
C GLY A 873 -34.53 -29.03 -15.57
N TYR A 874 -33.43 -28.76 -14.86
CA TYR A 874 -33.08 -29.49 -13.63
C TYR A 874 -33.06 -28.54 -12.45
N ASP A 875 -34.14 -28.56 -11.67
CA ASP A 875 -34.37 -27.55 -10.63
C ASP A 875 -34.19 -28.10 -9.22
N VAL A 876 -33.62 -27.25 -8.36
CA VAL A 876 -33.23 -27.63 -7.00
C VAL A 876 -33.91 -26.76 -5.95
N PHE A 877 -34.65 -27.39 -5.04
CA PHE A 877 -35.16 -26.74 -3.83
C PHE A 877 -34.26 -27.04 -2.64
N ASN A 878 -33.83 -26.01 -1.92
CA ASN A 878 -33.02 -26.11 -0.71
C ASN A 878 -33.72 -25.52 0.51
N THR A 879 -33.52 -26.14 1.68
CA THR A 879 -33.85 -25.55 2.99
C THR A 879 -32.77 -25.84 4.02
N ASN A 880 -32.56 -24.97 5.01
CA ASN A 880 -31.39 -25.08 5.92
C ASN A 880 -31.59 -24.62 7.39
N LYS A 881 -32.68 -23.93 7.78
CA LYS A 881 -32.77 -23.34 9.14
C LYS A 881 -33.92 -23.82 10.04
N GLN A 882 -35.12 -24.11 9.52
CA GLN A 882 -36.30 -24.43 10.35
C GLN A 882 -37.20 -25.52 9.76
N GLU A 883 -38.20 -25.97 10.53
CA GLU A 883 -39.26 -26.89 10.09
C GLU A 883 -40.08 -26.25 8.96
N ILE A 884 -39.91 -26.77 7.75
CA ILE A 884 -40.70 -26.40 6.57
C ILE A 884 -41.64 -27.56 6.22
N THR A 885 -42.90 -27.24 5.94
CA THR A 885 -43.86 -28.19 5.38
C THR A 885 -44.04 -27.92 3.89
N LEU A 886 -43.70 -28.93 3.08
CA LEU A 886 -43.71 -28.90 1.63
C LEU A 886 -44.75 -29.88 1.09
N ASN A 887 -45.31 -29.55 -0.07
CA ASN A 887 -46.23 -30.40 -0.81
C ASN A 887 -45.72 -30.61 -2.24
N MET A 888 -45.78 -31.84 -2.71
CA MET A 888 -45.68 -32.20 -4.12
C MET A 888 -46.92 -32.98 -4.51
N TYR A 889 -47.59 -32.55 -5.58
CA TYR A 889 -48.79 -33.22 -6.07
C TYR A 889 -49.85 -33.48 -4.97
N ALA A 890 -50.00 -32.61 -3.97
CA ALA A 890 -50.90 -32.80 -2.83
C ALA A 890 -52.06 -31.79 -2.84
N LYS A 891 -53.20 -32.18 -2.27
CA LYS A 891 -54.40 -31.32 -2.21
C LYS A 891 -54.70 -30.82 -0.78
N ASP A 892 -55.15 -29.57 -0.68
CA ASP A 892 -55.83 -29.00 0.50
C ASP A 892 -55.04 -28.96 1.82
N LYS A 893 -53.70 -28.88 1.80
CA LYS A 893 -52.90 -28.63 3.03
C LYS A 893 -52.72 -27.13 3.28
N VAL A 894 -52.67 -26.75 4.55
CA VAL A 894 -52.59 -25.35 5.02
C VAL A 894 -51.18 -25.05 5.53
N ASN A 895 -50.71 -23.80 5.37
CA ASN A 895 -49.35 -23.37 5.75
C ASN A 895 -48.21 -24.17 5.10
N THR A 896 -48.36 -24.48 3.81
CA THR A 896 -47.39 -25.28 3.04
C THR A 896 -46.99 -24.56 1.77
N ILE A 897 -45.77 -24.84 1.28
CA ILE A 897 -45.34 -24.45 -0.07
C ILE A 897 -45.60 -25.64 -1.01
N SER A 898 -46.24 -25.39 -2.15
CA SER A 898 -46.44 -26.40 -3.19
C SER A 898 -45.32 -26.32 -4.20
N LEU A 899 -44.63 -27.43 -4.43
CA LEU A 899 -43.56 -27.59 -5.39
C LEU A 899 -44.11 -28.27 -6.65
N VAL A 900 -43.85 -27.68 -7.81
CA VAL A 900 -44.22 -28.17 -9.14
C VAL A 900 -42.97 -28.14 -10.02
N ASN A 901 -42.78 -29.15 -10.87
CA ASN A 901 -41.62 -29.28 -11.75
C ASN A 901 -40.29 -29.08 -11.00
N MET A 902 -40.07 -29.88 -9.95
CA MET A 902 -38.83 -29.84 -9.16
C MET A 902 -38.19 -31.23 -9.19
N GLU A 903 -36.96 -31.30 -9.68
CA GLU A 903 -36.22 -32.55 -9.84
C GLU A 903 -35.45 -32.93 -8.57
N GLU A 904 -34.97 -31.96 -7.79
CA GLU A 904 -34.23 -32.20 -6.55
C GLU A 904 -34.72 -31.38 -5.35
N ILE A 905 -34.83 -32.03 -4.19
CA ILE A 905 -35.26 -31.42 -2.93
C ILE A 905 -34.29 -31.80 -1.82
N ASN A 906 -33.65 -30.79 -1.23
CA ASN A 906 -32.69 -30.94 -0.16
C ASN A 906 -33.28 -30.47 1.18
N LEU A 907 -33.58 -31.44 2.05
CA LEU A 907 -34.16 -31.23 3.37
C LEU A 907 -33.10 -31.04 4.47
N ASN A 908 -33.48 -30.45 5.61
CA ASN A 908 -32.55 -29.96 6.65
C ASN A 908 -32.58 -30.73 7.98
N GLY A 909 -33.23 -31.90 8.05
CA GLY A 909 -33.37 -32.67 9.29
C GLY A 909 -34.49 -32.19 10.22
N THR A 910 -35.36 -31.28 9.78
CA THR A 910 -36.58 -30.89 10.51
C THR A 910 -37.80 -30.72 9.60
N SER A 911 -37.69 -31.08 8.32
CA SER A 911 -38.70 -30.79 7.31
C SER A 911 -39.72 -31.92 7.15
N MET A 912 -40.91 -31.55 6.70
CA MET A 912 -41.97 -32.48 6.33
C MET A 912 -42.34 -32.29 4.87
N LEU A 913 -42.25 -33.35 4.06
CA LEU A 913 -42.64 -33.35 2.65
C LEU A 913 -43.82 -34.29 2.43
N HIS A 914 -44.91 -33.78 1.89
CA HIS A 914 -46.08 -34.57 1.48
C HIS A 914 -46.05 -34.81 -0.03
N VAL A 915 -45.93 -36.06 -0.46
CA VAL A 915 -45.92 -36.45 -1.87
C VAL A 915 -47.21 -37.18 -2.21
N GLY A 916 -48.07 -36.53 -2.97
CA GLY A 916 -49.32 -37.07 -3.49
C GLY A 916 -50.51 -37.03 -2.55
N THR A 917 -50.34 -36.62 -1.29
CA THR A 917 -51.35 -36.80 -0.24
C THR A 917 -52.69 -36.09 -0.52
N SER A 918 -53.76 -36.54 0.14
CA SER A 918 -55.13 -36.05 -0.04
C SER A 918 -55.71 -36.23 -1.46
N GLY A 919 -55.26 -37.25 -2.21
CA GLY A 919 -55.76 -37.53 -3.55
C GLY A 919 -55.17 -36.67 -4.65
N GLY A 920 -54.03 -36.01 -4.41
CA GLY A 920 -53.45 -35.10 -5.38
C GLY A 920 -52.81 -35.80 -6.59
N LEU A 921 -52.48 -37.10 -6.51
CA LEU A 921 -52.07 -37.92 -7.66
C LEU A 921 -53.21 -38.73 -8.29
N LYS A 922 -54.47 -38.52 -7.88
CA LYS A 922 -55.62 -39.24 -8.44
C LYS A 922 -55.88 -38.91 -9.92
N ALA A 923 -55.42 -37.74 -10.37
CA ALA A 923 -55.55 -37.32 -11.76
C ALA A 923 -54.57 -38.01 -12.72
N ILE A 924 -53.53 -38.67 -12.20
CA ILE A 924 -52.56 -39.40 -13.03
C ILE A 924 -53.20 -40.68 -13.56
N THR A 925 -53.11 -40.86 -14.87
CA THR A 925 -53.49 -42.05 -15.62
C THR A 925 -52.31 -42.54 -16.43
N VAL A 926 -52.40 -43.76 -16.98
CA VAL A 926 -51.37 -44.29 -17.89
C VAL A 926 -51.22 -43.46 -19.17
N ASP A 927 -52.26 -42.71 -19.56
CA ASP A 927 -52.31 -41.92 -20.79
C ASP A 927 -51.76 -40.49 -20.60
N ASN A 928 -51.84 -39.90 -19.39
CA ASN A 928 -51.38 -38.53 -19.13
C ASN A 928 -50.10 -38.44 -18.29
N LYS A 929 -49.50 -39.57 -17.94
CA LYS A 929 -48.28 -39.65 -17.11
C LYS A 929 -47.08 -38.84 -17.61
N SER A 930 -47.00 -38.56 -18.92
CA SER A 930 -45.92 -37.75 -19.50
C SER A 930 -45.97 -36.27 -19.12
N GLN A 931 -47.04 -35.83 -18.44
CA GLN A 931 -47.23 -34.47 -17.96
C GLN A 931 -46.64 -34.23 -16.55
N TYR A 932 -45.89 -35.21 -16.01
CA TYR A 932 -45.33 -35.17 -14.66
C TYR A 932 -43.83 -35.51 -14.73
N SER A 933 -43.02 -34.93 -13.83
CA SER A 933 -41.57 -35.21 -13.74
C SER A 933 -41.30 -36.71 -13.64
N ALA A 934 -40.37 -37.21 -14.45
CA ALA A 934 -40.09 -38.65 -14.55
C ALA A 934 -39.26 -39.18 -13.37
N GLU A 935 -38.35 -38.36 -12.83
CA GLU A 935 -37.44 -38.73 -11.74
C GLU A 935 -37.31 -37.56 -10.76
N ILE A 936 -37.51 -37.83 -9.47
CA ILE A 936 -37.44 -36.85 -8.39
C ILE A 936 -36.49 -37.36 -7.32
N PHE A 937 -35.57 -36.51 -6.85
CA PHE A 937 -34.58 -36.82 -5.82
C PHE A 937 -34.89 -36.05 -4.54
N VAL A 938 -34.92 -36.75 -3.41
CA VAL A 938 -35.10 -36.14 -2.09
C VAL A 938 -33.96 -36.55 -1.18
N ASN A 939 -33.13 -35.57 -0.84
CA ASN A 939 -32.03 -35.71 0.11
C ASN A 939 -32.46 -35.18 1.49
N GLY A 940 -31.97 -35.80 2.56
CA GLY A 940 -32.36 -35.43 3.92
C GLY A 940 -31.77 -36.36 4.97
N HIS A 941 -32.22 -36.20 6.22
CA HIS A 941 -31.71 -36.88 7.41
C HIS A 941 -32.80 -37.70 8.13
N ASP A 942 -32.39 -38.41 9.19
CA ASP A 942 -33.23 -39.31 10.01
C ASP A 942 -34.41 -38.65 10.74
N LYS A 943 -34.39 -37.33 10.83
CA LYS A 943 -35.44 -36.52 11.43
C LYS A 943 -36.42 -35.93 10.41
N ASP A 944 -36.08 -35.94 9.13
CA ASP A 944 -37.01 -35.51 8.07
C ASP A 944 -38.10 -36.57 7.87
N ILE A 945 -39.30 -36.11 7.54
CA ILE A 945 -40.46 -36.98 7.32
C ILE A 945 -40.97 -36.79 5.89
N VAL A 946 -41.00 -37.88 5.12
CA VAL A 946 -41.66 -37.92 3.81
C VAL A 946 -42.93 -38.76 3.91
N ASN A 947 -44.08 -38.11 3.72
CA ASN A 947 -45.39 -38.74 3.67
C ASN A 947 -45.73 -39.09 2.22
N LEU A 948 -45.88 -40.39 1.93
CA LEU A 948 -46.25 -40.89 0.60
C LEU A 948 -47.73 -41.30 0.57
N GLU A 949 -48.43 -40.92 -0.49
CA GLU A 949 -49.81 -41.34 -0.72
C GLU A 949 -49.98 -42.87 -0.84
N ARG A 950 -51.03 -43.39 -0.21
CA ARG A 950 -51.53 -44.76 -0.37
C ARG A 950 -53.06 -44.80 -0.36
N PHE A 951 -53.70 -45.05 -1.50
CA PHE A 951 -55.15 -45.28 -1.54
C PHE A 951 -55.55 -46.67 -1.01
N GLN A 952 -56.68 -46.73 -0.30
CA GLN A 952 -57.18 -47.97 0.31
C GLN A 952 -58.04 -48.83 -0.63
N SER A 953 -58.73 -48.21 -1.60
CA SER A 953 -59.72 -48.88 -2.48
C SER A 953 -59.32 -48.99 -3.96
N ASP A 954 -58.35 -48.19 -4.42
CA ASP A 954 -57.97 -48.02 -5.83
C ASP A 954 -56.44 -48.21 -5.91
N GLU A 955 -55.88 -48.90 -6.92
CA GLU A 955 -54.47 -49.35 -6.93
C GLU A 955 -53.43 -48.23 -7.20
N HIS A 956 -53.78 -46.98 -6.92
CA HIS A 956 -52.94 -45.78 -6.98
C HIS A 956 -52.04 -45.67 -5.75
N ARG A 957 -50.72 -45.83 -5.92
CA ARG A 957 -49.77 -45.81 -4.78
C ARG A 957 -48.31 -45.64 -5.21
N TRP A 958 -47.50 -45.14 -4.28
CA TRP A 958 -46.05 -45.32 -4.32
C TRP A 958 -45.66 -46.74 -3.89
N LYS A 959 -44.92 -47.45 -4.74
CA LYS A 959 -44.39 -48.78 -4.47
C LYS A 959 -42.87 -48.74 -4.44
N LEU A 960 -42.29 -49.20 -3.34
CA LEU A 960 -40.84 -49.41 -3.23
C LEU A 960 -40.40 -50.48 -4.24
N THR A 961 -39.48 -50.12 -5.14
CA THR A 961 -38.99 -50.98 -6.22
C THR A 961 -37.57 -51.46 -5.99
N ASN A 962 -36.67 -50.57 -5.58
CA ASN A 962 -35.28 -50.91 -5.26
C ASN A 962 -34.85 -50.26 -3.93
N ASN A 963 -34.00 -50.94 -3.17
CA ASN A 963 -33.47 -50.44 -1.90
C ASN A 963 -31.96 -50.29 -1.99
N ASN A 964 -31.44 -49.27 -1.31
CA ASN A 964 -30.01 -49.03 -1.15
C ASN A 964 -29.24 -48.95 -2.49
N ILE A 965 -29.79 -48.24 -3.47
CA ILE A 965 -29.15 -48.06 -4.78
C ILE A 965 -28.29 -46.81 -4.81
N LYS A 966 -27.28 -46.83 -5.69
CA LYS A 966 -26.55 -45.62 -6.09
C LYS A 966 -27.04 -45.21 -7.47
N VAL A 967 -27.39 -43.94 -7.61
CA VAL A 967 -27.78 -43.35 -8.88
C VAL A 967 -26.58 -42.58 -9.43
N GLN A 968 -26.34 -42.68 -10.73
CA GLN A 968 -25.23 -41.96 -11.38
C GLN A 968 -25.47 -40.45 -11.25
N ASP A 969 -24.41 -39.67 -11.05
CA ASP A 969 -24.43 -38.20 -10.95
C ASP A 969 -25.15 -37.62 -9.71
N HIS A 970 -25.67 -38.46 -8.80
CA HIS A 970 -26.17 -38.04 -7.48
C HIS A 970 -25.35 -38.66 -6.34
N ASN A 971 -25.02 -37.84 -5.34
CA ASN A 971 -24.26 -38.26 -4.17
C ASN A 971 -25.18 -38.82 -3.09
N GLY A 972 -25.22 -40.15 -2.94
CA GLY A 972 -25.98 -40.75 -1.86
C GLY A 972 -26.28 -42.23 -2.06
N THR A 973 -27.09 -42.76 -1.16
CA THR A 973 -27.73 -44.06 -1.31
C THR A 973 -29.23 -43.86 -1.16
N TYR A 974 -30.02 -44.40 -2.10
CA TYR A 974 -31.45 -44.11 -2.21
C TYR A 974 -32.32 -45.37 -2.14
N ASN A 975 -33.52 -45.19 -1.62
CA ASN A 975 -34.66 -46.07 -1.84
C ASN A 975 -35.46 -45.54 -3.03
N GLU A 976 -35.62 -46.37 -4.05
CA GLU A 976 -36.39 -46.04 -5.25
C GLU A 976 -37.85 -46.46 -5.06
N TYR A 977 -38.75 -45.50 -5.22
CA TYR A 977 -40.18 -45.72 -5.28
C TYR A 977 -40.68 -45.42 -6.69
N THR A 978 -41.61 -46.21 -7.17
CA THR A 978 -42.30 -46.01 -8.45
C THR A 978 -43.78 -45.80 -8.18
N TYR A 979 -44.38 -44.78 -8.80
CA TYR A 979 -45.82 -44.56 -8.71
C TYR A 979 -46.58 -45.50 -9.67
N THR A 980 -47.58 -46.21 -9.17
CA THR A 980 -48.41 -47.13 -9.96
C THR A 980 -49.86 -46.68 -9.99
N VAL A 981 -50.51 -46.85 -11.15
CA VAL A 981 -51.95 -46.61 -11.39
C VAL A 981 -52.54 -47.92 -11.90
N ASP A 982 -53.57 -48.46 -11.24
CA ASP A 982 -54.16 -49.78 -11.59
C ASP A 982 -53.10 -50.89 -11.74
N ASN A 983 -52.12 -50.90 -10.82
CA ASN A 983 -50.92 -51.76 -10.83
C ASN A 983 -50.02 -51.62 -12.08
N GLN A 984 -50.29 -50.68 -12.98
CA GLN A 984 -49.42 -50.37 -14.11
C GLN A 984 -48.38 -49.32 -13.70
N ASN A 985 -47.15 -49.50 -14.20
CA ASN A 985 -46.05 -48.60 -13.93
C ASN A 985 -46.23 -47.28 -14.72
N THR A 986 -46.24 -46.15 -14.01
CA THR A 986 -46.29 -44.82 -14.65
C THR A 986 -44.92 -44.34 -15.13
N ASN A 987 -43.83 -44.99 -14.71
CA ASN A 987 -42.44 -44.59 -14.85
C ASN A 987 -42.06 -43.32 -14.07
N ILE A 988 -42.98 -42.75 -13.29
CA ILE A 988 -42.67 -41.68 -12.33
C ILE A 988 -41.94 -42.31 -11.15
N LYS A 989 -40.71 -41.87 -10.91
CA LYS A 989 -39.84 -42.38 -9.86
C LYS A 989 -39.52 -41.32 -8.82
N LEU A 990 -39.39 -41.77 -7.58
CA LEU A 990 -38.99 -40.99 -6.44
C LEU A 990 -37.81 -41.69 -5.74
N TYR A 991 -36.67 -41.03 -5.69
CA TYR A 991 -35.46 -41.51 -5.02
C TYR A 991 -35.34 -40.79 -3.67
N LEU A 992 -35.59 -41.52 -2.59
CA LEU A 992 -35.50 -40.99 -1.23
C LEU A 992 -34.19 -41.43 -0.58
N SER A 993 -33.41 -40.51 -0.01
CA SER A 993 -32.22 -40.87 0.79
C SER A 993 -32.59 -41.92 1.85
N THR A 994 -31.73 -42.94 2.03
CA THR A 994 -31.98 -44.06 2.95
C THR A 994 -32.12 -43.66 4.40
N ASP A 995 -31.63 -42.47 4.75
CA ASP A 995 -31.68 -41.95 6.10
C ASP A 995 -33.07 -41.35 6.43
N ILE A 996 -33.89 -40.99 5.44
CA ILE A 996 -35.18 -40.32 5.65
C ILE A 996 -36.23 -41.27 6.24
N LYS A 997 -37.03 -40.76 7.19
CA LYS A 997 -38.21 -41.48 7.70
C LYS A 997 -39.39 -41.38 6.73
N THR A 998 -39.74 -42.49 6.09
CA THR A 998 -40.93 -42.59 5.22
C THR A 998 -42.18 -43.04 5.98
N VAL A 999 -43.30 -42.36 5.76
CA VAL A 999 -44.62 -42.72 6.30
C VAL A 999 -45.61 -42.84 5.14
N HIS A 1000 -46.43 -43.90 5.11
CA HIS A 1000 -47.48 -44.05 4.10
C HIS A 1000 -48.82 -43.54 4.67
N GLU A 1001 -49.33 -42.43 4.12
CA GLU A 1001 -50.62 -41.84 4.50
C GLU A 1001 -51.75 -42.56 3.75
N ILE A 1002 -52.66 -43.19 4.49
CA ILE A 1002 -53.80 -43.90 3.91
C ILE A 1002 -54.90 -42.90 3.55
N VAL A 1003 -55.19 -42.77 2.26
CA VAL A 1003 -56.33 -42.02 1.75
C VAL A 1003 -57.49 -42.99 1.56
N ILE A 1004 -58.59 -42.75 2.30
CA ILE A 1004 -59.83 -43.56 2.28
C ILE A 1004 -60.75 -43.07 1.17
#